data_AF-A0A7R8X2J2-F1
#
_entry.id   AF-A0A7R8X2J2-F1
#
_cell.length_a   1.000
_cell.length_b   1.000
_cell.length_c   1.000
_cell.angle_alpha   90.00
_cell.angle_beta   90.00
_cell.angle_gamma   90.00
#
_symmetry.space_group_name_H-M   'P 1'
#
loop_
_entity.id
_entity.type
_entity.pdbx_description
1 polymer ?
#
loop_
_entity_poly.entity_id
_entity_poly.type
_entity_poly.pdbx_seq_one_letter_code
_entity_poly.pdbx_strand_id
1 'polypeptide(L)'
;MAQAELAMQSRKDLLQVIRDQQKELEKYQSKIRDVVTAYKSLQKEKESLAASLTALKVAKGAGSSSKTPNELSPFPHATSSSESSSSSQQVLDPPDVTKVEGRSYEGSAQHSQHHGSDVDELVQQVETLSDALSTITSEKSRMEASYQADRRKIFEEKNELQQQLHESQQKLAEKVDLMEALHVRVRDLQRERDKEEVQHALQIRELQQLVSNLRLKVEKTEEELNEKNEQLQQKQNQDFKGETRKESELIKGLRKELASLKEELRASRDKVPPVQERRPSLIAIEDFQRQHEHYLEKERQHCQEVEVKAEAVQKENQERIASLEASLADLSTTLGQYEVLRQQDLDVIQKLKSEREEYEDEIRRLREEVHRTRIRVRSPLPQRQNSGTSDASLEMEKLRTQISEYREKILVLNKQFHDMEEEYKSTINFLQETLQEDKQKHRKELKALEHEYKVKLCDIEKEIESQRNRTLSLLTEKDGEIEDLRQKWEAARYGVPLEGSNYPQGLETSEPKGETMLLFYTQELARKDVELSALRREKHEDQIALRQLQQKLLNKEDIHQEREACLEEEIDRLQRSISREGENLEYLKNVIVNYLRTPNPSDRQHMLNAICAVLKFTDKEVDIVRKHLRSPTDQSIPFRSIEATKLMCRYQKEPFLQEGLGTSVVSGEEK
;
A
#
# COMPACT_ATOMS: atom_id res chain seq x y z
N MET A 1 -9.54 32.29 -5.25
CA MET A 1 -10.28 32.24 -3.97
C MET A 1 -9.88 31.03 -3.14
N ALA A 2 -10.08 29.78 -3.61
CA ALA A 2 -9.77 28.54 -2.86
C ALA A 2 -8.46 28.50 -2.05
N GLN A 3 -7.32 28.99 -2.58
CA GLN A 3 -6.05 29.05 -1.82
C GLN A 3 -6.12 29.94 -0.57
N ALA A 4 -6.85 31.06 -0.61
CA ALA A 4 -7.08 31.92 0.55
C ALA A 4 -8.04 31.27 1.56
N GLU A 5 -8.96 30.43 1.08
CA GLU A 5 -9.93 29.69 1.89
C GLU A 5 -9.26 28.55 2.65
N LEU A 6 -8.37 27.79 1.99
CA LEU A 6 -7.47 26.82 2.63
C LEU A 6 -6.53 27.49 3.65
N ALA A 7 -5.99 28.67 3.35
CA ALA A 7 -5.18 29.43 4.31
C ALA A 7 -6.00 29.91 5.53
N MET A 8 -7.26 30.30 5.34
CA MET A 8 -8.19 30.63 6.44
C MET A 8 -8.54 29.40 7.29
N GLN A 9 -8.73 28.23 6.68
CA GLN A 9 -9.00 26.97 7.38
C GLN A 9 -7.78 26.51 8.19
N SER A 10 -6.60 26.43 7.55
CA SER A 10 -5.32 26.14 8.23
C SER A 10 -5.06 27.08 9.42
N ARG A 11 -5.30 28.39 9.26
CA ARG A 11 -5.20 29.37 10.36
C ARG A 11 -6.24 29.14 11.47
N LYS A 12 -7.47 28.77 11.13
CA LYS A 12 -8.55 28.46 12.10
C LYS A 12 -8.20 27.22 12.93
N ASP A 13 -7.64 26.20 12.30
CA ASP A 13 -7.25 24.95 12.95
C ASP A 13 -6.02 25.15 13.84
N LEU A 14 -5.04 25.93 13.41
CA LEU A 14 -3.90 26.33 14.25
C LEU A 14 -4.37 27.12 15.50
N LEU A 15 -5.33 28.03 15.33
CA LEU A 15 -5.97 28.76 16.44
C LEU A 15 -6.84 27.87 17.33
N GLN A 16 -7.30 26.71 16.85
CA GLN A 16 -7.99 25.70 17.66
C GLN A 16 -6.98 24.92 18.52
N VAL A 17 -5.90 24.43 17.91
CA VAL A 17 -4.79 23.75 18.61
C VAL A 17 -4.22 24.62 19.72
N ILE A 18 -3.97 25.91 19.47
CA ILE A 18 -3.48 26.84 20.50
C ILE A 18 -4.48 26.97 21.67
N ARG A 19 -5.79 27.05 21.40
CA ARG A 19 -6.82 27.13 22.46
C ARG A 19 -6.98 25.84 23.25
N ASP A 20 -6.72 24.68 22.65
CA ASP A 20 -6.78 23.41 23.36
C ASP A 20 -5.49 23.13 24.15
N GLN A 21 -4.32 23.54 23.63
CA GLN A 21 -3.05 23.60 24.38
C GLN A 21 -3.14 24.53 25.61
N GLN A 22 -3.81 25.68 25.49
CA GLN A 22 -4.06 26.57 26.63
C GLN A 22 -4.87 25.88 27.74
N LYS A 23 -5.94 25.16 27.41
CA LYS A 23 -6.73 24.36 28.37
C LYS A 23 -5.93 23.23 29.01
N GLU A 24 -4.99 22.63 28.27
CA GLU A 24 -4.08 21.62 28.84
C GLU A 24 -3.12 22.26 29.84
N LEU A 25 -2.50 23.38 29.49
CA LEU A 25 -1.63 24.15 30.40
C LEU A 25 -2.36 24.59 31.67
N GLU A 26 -3.61 25.05 31.59
CA GLU A 26 -4.42 25.36 32.78
C GLU A 26 -4.65 24.14 33.68
N LYS A 27 -4.94 22.95 33.11
CA LYS A 27 -5.07 21.70 33.86
C LYS A 27 -3.77 21.29 34.52
N TYR A 28 -2.63 21.40 33.83
CA TYR A 28 -1.31 21.12 34.42
C TYR A 28 -0.97 22.14 35.51
N GLN A 29 -1.29 23.43 35.34
CA GLN A 29 -1.14 24.45 36.38
C GLN A 29 -2.05 24.22 37.59
N SER A 30 -3.25 23.63 37.43
CA SER A 30 -4.04 23.17 38.58
C SER A 30 -3.31 22.04 39.29
N LYS A 31 -3.02 20.94 38.58
CA LYS A 31 -2.35 19.76 39.15
C LYS A 31 -1.04 20.10 39.87
N ILE A 32 -0.24 21.03 39.33
CA ILE A 32 1.01 21.48 39.96
C ILE A 32 0.71 22.31 41.23
N ARG A 33 -0.33 23.15 41.25
CA ARG A 33 -0.78 23.82 42.50
C ARG A 33 -1.26 22.80 43.54
N ASP A 34 -2.00 21.78 43.12
CA ASP A 34 -2.54 20.72 43.98
C ASP A 34 -1.42 19.82 44.56
N VAL A 35 -0.39 19.50 43.76
CA VAL A 35 0.83 18.82 44.24
C VAL A 35 1.64 19.71 45.18
N VAL A 36 1.74 21.02 44.91
CA VAL A 36 2.45 21.96 45.79
C VAL A 36 1.72 22.21 47.11
N THR A 37 0.38 22.16 47.15
CA THR A 37 -0.37 22.20 48.42
C THR A 37 -0.24 20.90 49.20
N ALA A 38 -0.31 19.74 48.53
CA ALA A 38 -0.06 18.43 49.15
C ALA A 38 1.36 18.29 49.70
N TYR A 39 2.38 18.78 48.98
CA TYR A 39 3.76 18.82 49.49
C TYR A 39 3.89 19.76 50.70
N LYS A 40 3.14 20.88 50.73
CA LYS A 40 3.11 21.81 51.88
C LYS A 40 2.33 21.28 53.09
N SER A 41 1.35 20.39 52.93
CA SER A 41 0.75 19.67 54.07
C SER A 41 1.68 18.57 54.57
N LEU A 42 2.22 17.74 53.67
CA LEU A 42 3.17 16.68 54.02
C LEU A 42 4.44 17.22 54.72
N GLN A 43 4.95 18.38 54.30
CA GLN A 43 6.09 19.03 54.97
C GLN A 43 5.70 19.52 56.38
N LYS A 44 4.49 20.04 56.59
CA LYS A 44 4.00 20.41 57.94
C LYS A 44 3.75 19.19 58.83
N GLU A 45 3.29 18.08 58.25
CA GLU A 45 3.15 16.79 58.94
C GLU A 45 4.52 16.22 59.31
N LYS A 46 5.51 16.32 58.42
CA LYS A 46 6.91 15.98 58.71
C LYS A 46 7.49 16.86 59.82
N GLU A 47 7.18 18.15 59.84
CA GLU A 47 7.61 19.08 60.90
C GLU A 47 6.92 18.78 62.24
N SER A 48 5.62 18.46 62.26
CA SER A 48 4.91 18.09 63.49
C SER A 48 5.30 16.71 64.02
N LEU A 49 5.58 15.75 63.13
CA LEU A 49 6.16 14.44 63.48
C LEU A 49 7.61 14.56 63.96
N ALA A 50 8.41 15.46 63.39
CA ALA A 50 9.74 15.76 63.90
C ALA A 50 9.67 16.38 65.30
N ALA A 51 8.73 17.30 65.54
CA ALA A 51 8.48 17.88 66.86
C ALA A 51 7.95 16.86 67.89
N SER A 52 7.09 15.92 67.46
CA SER A 52 6.62 14.84 68.35
C SER A 52 7.73 13.82 68.65
N LEU A 53 8.61 13.53 67.69
CA LEU A 53 9.78 12.66 67.88
C LEU A 53 10.86 13.31 68.75
N THR A 54 11.09 14.63 68.68
CA THR A 54 11.99 15.30 69.63
C THR A 54 11.39 15.35 71.03
N ALA A 55 10.08 15.63 71.17
CA ALA A 55 9.38 15.53 72.45
C ALA A 55 9.45 14.09 73.04
N LEU A 56 9.25 13.05 72.23
CA LEU A 56 9.39 11.65 72.63
C LEU A 56 10.83 11.29 73.01
N LYS A 57 11.85 11.82 72.31
CA LYS A 57 13.26 11.63 72.69
C LYS A 57 13.58 12.32 74.02
N VAL A 58 13.05 13.52 74.28
CA VAL A 58 13.20 14.21 75.57
C VAL A 58 12.50 13.44 76.69
N ALA A 59 11.26 12.98 76.47
CA ALA A 59 10.54 12.15 77.45
C ALA A 59 11.24 10.81 77.73
N LYS A 60 11.76 10.15 76.70
CA LYS A 60 12.50 8.88 76.83
C LYS A 60 13.91 9.06 77.40
N GLY A 61 14.47 10.27 77.37
CA GLY A 61 15.73 10.63 78.05
C GLY A 61 15.58 10.85 79.56
N ALA A 62 14.36 10.91 80.09
CA ALA A 62 14.09 11.15 81.51
C ALA A 62 13.80 9.86 82.33
N GLY A 63 13.88 8.68 81.71
CA GLY A 63 13.50 7.40 82.34
C GLY A 63 14.53 6.28 82.18
N SER A 64 14.75 5.54 83.28
CA SER A 64 15.65 4.37 83.41
C SER A 64 17.15 4.60 83.20
N SER A 65 17.90 4.57 84.31
CA SER A 65 19.37 4.51 84.34
C SER A 65 19.83 3.33 85.21
N SER A 66 20.06 2.15 84.62
CA SER A 66 20.53 0.96 85.35
C SER A 66 21.32 -0.05 84.52
N LYS A 67 22.65 0.14 84.48
CA LYS A 67 23.72 -0.88 84.42
C LYS A 67 23.85 -1.79 83.18
N THR A 68 25.10 -2.24 83.03
CA THR A 68 25.78 -2.95 81.93
C THR A 68 26.31 -4.32 82.44
N PRO A 69 27.15 -5.09 81.70
CA PRO A 69 27.17 -5.50 80.27
C PRO A 69 27.28 -7.04 80.08
N ASN A 70 27.39 -7.51 78.82
CA ASN A 70 27.86 -8.81 78.25
C ASN A 70 26.82 -9.44 77.27
N GLU A 71 27.18 -10.24 76.24
CA GLU A 71 28.44 -10.42 75.49
C GLU A 71 28.13 -11.08 74.12
N LEU A 72 29.08 -11.01 73.18
CA LEU A 72 29.30 -11.93 72.03
C LEU A 72 28.18 -12.18 70.97
N SER A 73 28.63 -12.33 69.72
CA SER A 73 27.90 -12.89 68.58
C SER A 73 28.35 -14.35 68.33
N PRO A 74 27.68 -15.16 67.45
CA PRO A 74 27.86 -15.01 65.99
C PRO A 74 26.66 -15.38 65.08
N PHE A 75 26.84 -15.07 63.80
CA PHE A 75 26.07 -15.49 62.59
C PHE A 75 26.19 -17.02 62.30
N PRO A 76 25.36 -17.66 61.42
CA PRO A 76 25.01 -17.26 60.03
C PRO A 76 23.49 -17.37 59.68
N HIS A 77 22.92 -16.89 58.55
CA HIS A 77 23.27 -16.89 57.12
C HIS A 77 23.34 -18.30 56.46
N ALA A 78 22.80 -18.58 55.27
CA ALA A 78 21.94 -17.80 54.36
C ALA A 78 21.20 -18.73 53.35
N THR A 79 20.33 -18.16 52.50
CA THR A 79 19.96 -18.60 51.12
C THR A 79 19.65 -20.08 50.86
N SER A 80 18.41 -20.48 50.57
CA SER A 80 17.71 -20.33 49.27
C SER A 80 18.41 -20.94 48.04
N SER A 81 17.77 -21.89 47.38
CA SER A 81 18.00 -22.29 45.98
C SER A 81 16.74 -22.93 45.40
N SER A 82 16.54 -22.78 44.09
CA SER A 82 15.30 -23.13 43.37
C SER A 82 15.48 -24.29 42.40
N GLU A 83 14.43 -25.12 42.30
CA GLU A 83 13.93 -25.85 41.11
C GLU A 83 14.90 -26.50 40.10
N SER A 84 14.72 -27.80 39.84
CA SER A 84 14.46 -28.30 38.48
C SER A 84 14.06 -29.80 38.41
N SER A 85 13.33 -30.15 37.35
CA SER A 85 13.21 -31.48 36.70
C SER A 85 12.75 -32.72 37.50
N SER A 86 11.43 -32.94 37.50
CA SER A 86 10.74 -34.07 36.83
C SER A 86 11.16 -35.56 37.02
N SER A 87 10.11 -36.37 37.27
CA SER A 87 9.83 -37.72 36.72
C SER A 87 9.99 -38.98 37.60
N SER A 88 9.09 -39.92 37.29
CA SER A 88 9.07 -41.36 37.62
C SER A 88 8.51 -41.81 38.98
N GLN A 89 7.74 -42.89 38.91
CA GLN A 89 7.08 -43.56 40.04
C GLN A 89 8.00 -44.63 40.65
N GLN A 90 7.99 -44.81 41.97
CA GLN A 90 7.65 -46.10 42.59
C GLN A 90 7.60 -46.03 44.13
N VAL A 91 6.51 -46.61 44.66
CA VAL A 91 6.40 -47.50 45.83
C VAL A 91 7.67 -47.68 46.71
N LEU A 92 7.53 -47.45 48.01
CA LEU A 92 7.92 -48.39 49.09
C LEU A 92 7.33 -47.96 50.45
N ASP A 93 7.23 -48.93 51.37
CA ASP A 93 6.45 -48.84 52.63
C ASP A 93 7.17 -48.13 53.80
N PRO A 94 6.43 -47.61 54.81
CA PRO A 94 7.01 -47.04 56.02
C PRO A 94 7.49 -48.13 57.00
N PRO A 95 8.70 -48.01 57.58
CA PRO A 95 9.17 -48.92 58.63
C PRO A 95 8.55 -48.61 60.00
N ASP A 96 7.91 -49.62 60.57
CA ASP A 96 7.45 -49.68 61.97
C ASP A 96 8.64 -49.71 62.95
N VAL A 97 8.57 -48.91 64.02
CA VAL A 97 9.34 -49.14 65.26
C VAL A 97 8.44 -48.93 66.48
N THR A 98 7.60 -49.92 66.73
CA THR A 98 6.99 -50.32 68.00
C THR A 98 7.58 -49.71 69.28
N LYS A 99 6.68 -49.14 70.09
CA LYS A 99 6.38 -49.57 71.47
C LYS A 99 7.58 -49.71 72.46
N VAL A 100 7.68 -48.78 73.39
CA VAL A 100 8.23 -49.04 74.75
C VAL A 100 7.08 -48.93 75.74
N GLU A 101 6.95 -49.92 76.62
CA GLU A 101 5.85 -50.04 77.58
C GLU A 101 6.08 -49.18 78.83
N GLY A 102 4.98 -48.73 79.45
CA GLY A 102 5.04 -47.93 80.68
C GLY A 102 5.57 -48.72 81.88
N ARG A 103 6.17 -48.01 82.84
CA ARG A 103 6.62 -48.59 84.11
C ARG A 103 6.12 -47.74 85.27
N SER A 104 4.97 -48.13 85.82
CA SER A 104 4.46 -47.58 87.08
C SER A 104 5.39 -47.96 88.23
N TYR A 105 5.61 -46.99 89.12
CA TYR A 105 6.21 -47.21 90.44
C TYR A 105 5.39 -46.42 91.46
N GLU A 106 4.49 -47.12 92.15
CA GLU A 106 3.87 -46.58 93.36
C GLU A 106 4.85 -46.70 94.53
N GLY A 107 5.03 -45.62 95.29
CA GLY A 107 5.95 -45.56 96.42
C GLY A 107 5.47 -44.54 97.45
N SER A 108 4.59 -44.97 98.36
CA SER A 108 3.95 -44.09 99.33
C SER A 108 4.87 -43.73 100.50
N ALA A 109 5.14 -42.43 100.72
CA ALA A 109 5.67 -41.90 101.98
C ALA A 109 5.23 -40.44 102.19
N GLN A 110 4.77 -40.13 103.40
CA GLN A 110 4.12 -38.85 103.74
C GLN A 110 5.14 -37.73 104.06
N HIS A 111 5.08 -36.59 103.35
CA HIS A 111 5.59 -35.32 103.89
C HIS A 111 4.98 -34.06 103.25
N SER A 112 5.01 -32.95 104.01
CA SER A 112 4.70 -31.56 103.63
C SER A 112 3.39 -31.26 102.88
N GLN A 113 2.33 -31.00 103.65
CA GLN A 113 1.20 -30.17 103.18
C GLN A 113 1.63 -28.70 103.04
N HIS A 114 2.34 -28.35 101.96
CA HIS A 114 2.46 -26.94 101.54
C HIS A 114 2.83 -26.67 100.06
N HIS A 115 3.15 -27.69 99.26
CA HIS A 115 3.50 -27.54 97.83
C HIS A 115 2.40 -27.97 96.84
N GLY A 116 1.18 -28.24 97.32
CA GLY A 116 0.07 -28.69 96.47
C GLY A 116 -0.41 -27.60 95.51
N SER A 117 -0.71 -26.40 96.04
CA SER A 117 -1.15 -25.25 95.26
C SER A 117 -0.18 -24.91 94.13
N ASP A 118 1.12 -24.87 94.44
CA ASP A 118 2.16 -24.45 93.51
C ASP A 118 2.25 -25.42 92.31
N VAL A 119 2.02 -26.72 92.55
CA VAL A 119 1.97 -27.75 91.51
C VAL A 119 0.68 -27.69 90.71
N ASP A 120 -0.48 -27.52 91.36
CA ASP A 120 -1.78 -27.40 90.68
C ASP A 120 -1.87 -26.12 89.83
N GLU A 121 -1.29 -25.00 90.29
CA GLU A 121 -1.15 -23.75 89.54
C GLU A 121 -0.19 -23.91 88.35
N LEU A 122 0.93 -24.63 88.51
CA LEU A 122 1.82 -24.96 87.39
C LEU A 122 1.15 -25.88 86.37
N VAL A 123 0.31 -26.84 86.79
CA VAL A 123 -0.49 -27.68 85.89
C VAL A 123 -1.48 -26.84 85.10
N GLN A 124 -2.20 -25.91 85.74
CA GLN A 124 -3.11 -24.98 85.04
C GLN A 124 -2.38 -24.03 84.08
N GLN A 125 -1.16 -23.61 84.41
CA GLN A 125 -0.31 -22.82 83.50
C GLN A 125 0.16 -23.65 82.30
N VAL A 126 0.50 -24.93 82.48
CA VAL A 126 0.83 -25.84 81.37
C VAL A 126 -0.39 -26.17 80.51
N GLU A 127 -1.57 -26.36 81.11
CA GLU A 127 -2.84 -26.60 80.40
C GLU A 127 -3.25 -25.38 79.56
N THR A 128 -3.23 -24.17 80.13
CA THR A 128 -3.53 -22.94 79.38
C THR A 128 -2.50 -22.61 78.30
N LEU A 129 -1.22 -22.94 78.51
CA LEU A 129 -0.19 -22.86 77.45
C LEU A 129 -0.38 -23.94 76.38
N SER A 130 -0.86 -25.13 76.74
CA SER A 130 -1.22 -26.20 75.79
C SER A 130 -2.40 -25.79 74.91
N ASP A 131 -3.44 -25.18 75.49
CA ASP A 131 -4.57 -24.64 74.74
C ASP A 131 -4.17 -23.44 73.86
N ALA A 132 -3.28 -22.56 74.34
CA ALA A 132 -2.69 -21.50 73.52
C ALA A 132 -1.88 -22.05 72.34
N LEU A 133 -1.08 -23.10 72.54
CA LEU A 133 -0.34 -23.77 71.47
C LEU A 133 -1.27 -24.52 70.51
N SER A 134 -2.32 -25.16 71.01
CA SER A 134 -3.34 -25.86 70.23
C SER A 134 -4.12 -24.89 69.33
N THR A 135 -4.60 -23.78 69.89
CA THR A 135 -5.27 -22.71 69.14
C THR A 135 -4.34 -22.08 68.10
N ILE A 136 -3.11 -21.69 68.46
CA ILE A 136 -2.12 -21.16 67.50
C ILE A 136 -1.80 -22.17 66.40
N THR A 137 -1.74 -23.48 66.70
CA THR A 137 -1.51 -24.53 65.69
C THR A 137 -2.73 -24.70 64.76
N SER A 138 -3.94 -24.55 65.29
CA SER A 138 -5.18 -24.56 64.50
C SER A 138 -5.31 -23.32 63.60
N GLU A 139 -4.93 -22.14 64.08
CA GLU A 139 -4.92 -20.91 63.29
C GLU A 139 -3.81 -20.92 62.24
N LYS A 140 -2.61 -21.40 62.59
CA LYS A 140 -1.51 -21.60 61.63
C LYS A 140 -1.92 -22.54 60.50
N SER A 141 -2.45 -23.72 60.81
CA SER A 141 -2.88 -24.66 59.77
C SER A 141 -4.05 -24.12 58.91
N ARG A 142 -4.96 -23.35 59.51
CA ARG A 142 -6.02 -22.61 58.78
C ARG A 142 -5.45 -21.55 57.83
N MET A 143 -4.44 -20.80 58.26
CA MET A 143 -3.77 -19.77 57.45
C MET A 143 -2.88 -20.38 56.35
N GLU A 144 -2.24 -21.52 56.62
CA GLU A 144 -1.52 -22.29 55.60
C GLU A 144 -2.48 -22.88 54.55
N ALA A 145 -3.66 -23.34 54.97
CA ALA A 145 -4.71 -23.82 54.06
C ALA A 145 -5.29 -22.70 53.18
N SER A 146 -5.56 -21.51 53.72
CA SER A 146 -6.01 -20.36 52.90
C SER A 146 -4.91 -19.89 51.94
N TYR A 147 -3.67 -19.77 52.41
CA TYR A 147 -2.53 -19.44 51.54
C TYR A 147 -2.35 -20.45 50.40
N GLN A 148 -2.50 -21.76 50.67
CA GLN A 148 -2.46 -22.78 49.62
C GLN A 148 -3.64 -22.68 48.64
N ALA A 149 -4.84 -22.32 49.10
CA ALA A 149 -5.99 -22.12 48.24
C ALA A 149 -5.81 -20.89 47.34
N ASP A 150 -5.36 -19.76 47.89
CA ASP A 150 -5.13 -18.53 47.13
C ASP A 150 -3.95 -18.67 46.15
N ARG A 151 -2.90 -19.43 46.51
CA ARG A 151 -1.82 -19.80 45.58
C ARG A 151 -2.34 -20.63 44.39
N ARG A 152 -3.36 -21.47 44.57
CA ARG A 152 -3.98 -22.23 43.46
C ARG A 152 -4.81 -21.31 42.56
N LYS A 153 -5.67 -20.46 43.13
CA LYS A 153 -6.44 -19.46 42.37
C LYS A 153 -5.54 -18.58 41.51
N ILE A 154 -4.47 -18.02 42.09
CA ILE A 154 -3.51 -17.17 41.36
C ILE A 154 -2.82 -17.94 40.22
N PHE A 155 -2.61 -19.25 40.37
CA PHE A 155 -2.06 -20.10 39.30
C PHE A 155 -3.11 -20.42 38.22
N GLU A 156 -4.35 -20.67 38.62
CA GLU A 156 -5.50 -20.88 37.72
C GLU A 156 -5.80 -19.61 36.90
N GLU A 157 -5.98 -18.46 37.56
CA GLU A 157 -6.13 -17.12 36.95
C GLU A 157 -4.97 -16.78 36.01
N LYS A 158 -3.71 -17.08 36.40
CA LYS A 158 -2.55 -16.89 35.53
C LYS A 158 -2.65 -17.75 34.28
N ASN A 159 -3.02 -19.02 34.40
CA ASN A 159 -3.11 -19.93 33.26
C ASN A 159 -4.26 -19.52 32.31
N GLU A 160 -5.41 -19.10 32.85
CA GLU A 160 -6.52 -18.55 32.07
C GLU A 160 -6.10 -17.28 31.32
N LEU A 161 -5.41 -16.34 31.98
CA LEU A 161 -4.88 -15.13 31.34
C LEU A 161 -3.81 -15.45 30.28
N GLN A 162 -2.96 -16.46 30.51
CA GLN A 162 -2.00 -16.93 29.49
C GLN A 162 -2.69 -17.59 28.29
N GLN A 163 -3.77 -18.35 28.50
CA GLN A 163 -4.58 -18.88 27.40
C GLN A 163 -5.28 -17.77 26.62
N GLN A 164 -5.93 -16.81 27.30
CA GLN A 164 -6.58 -15.66 26.65
C GLN A 164 -5.58 -14.79 25.86
N LEU A 165 -4.36 -14.63 26.38
CA LEU A 165 -3.26 -13.97 25.66
C LEU A 165 -2.86 -14.76 24.40
N HIS A 166 -2.74 -16.09 24.49
CA HIS A 166 -2.40 -16.90 23.32
C HIS A 166 -3.51 -16.93 22.26
N GLU A 167 -4.78 -17.07 22.67
CA GLU A 167 -5.93 -17.00 21.78
C GLU A 167 -6.07 -15.63 21.09
N SER A 168 -5.80 -14.53 21.80
CA SER A 168 -5.82 -13.19 21.21
C SER A 168 -4.63 -12.94 20.27
N GLN A 169 -3.46 -13.54 20.53
CA GLN A 169 -2.33 -13.56 19.60
C GLN A 169 -2.66 -14.36 18.32
N GLN A 170 -3.29 -15.54 18.43
CA GLN A 170 -3.73 -16.31 17.26
C GLN A 170 -4.74 -15.52 16.41
N LYS A 171 -5.79 -14.97 17.04
CA LYS A 171 -6.82 -14.14 16.39
C LYS A 171 -6.27 -12.82 15.82
N LEU A 172 -5.08 -12.39 16.23
CA LEU A 172 -4.35 -11.26 15.64
C LEU A 172 -3.55 -11.70 14.42
N ALA A 173 -2.86 -12.84 14.48
CA ALA A 173 -2.13 -13.42 13.34
C ALA A 173 -3.07 -13.69 12.14
N GLU A 174 -4.22 -14.36 12.38
CA GLU A 174 -5.25 -14.59 11.35
C GLU A 174 -5.71 -13.30 10.65
N LYS A 175 -5.80 -12.19 11.41
CA LYS A 175 -6.17 -10.88 10.87
C LYS A 175 -5.04 -10.21 10.09
N VAL A 176 -3.78 -10.44 10.45
CA VAL A 176 -2.61 -9.98 9.69
C VAL A 176 -2.54 -10.74 8.36
N ASP A 177 -2.66 -12.07 8.38
CA ASP A 177 -2.66 -12.91 7.17
C ASP A 177 -3.79 -12.51 6.20
N LEU A 178 -5.00 -12.27 6.73
CA LEU A 178 -6.13 -11.76 5.95
C LEU A 178 -5.88 -10.36 5.38
N MET A 179 -5.27 -9.47 6.17
CA MET A 179 -4.89 -8.13 5.71
C MET A 179 -3.82 -8.18 4.61
N GLU A 180 -2.83 -9.07 4.71
CA GLU A 180 -1.82 -9.27 3.67
C GLU A 180 -2.43 -9.85 2.39
N ALA A 181 -3.34 -10.82 2.50
CA ALA A 181 -4.10 -11.35 1.36
C ALA A 181 -4.94 -10.27 0.66
N LEU A 182 -5.60 -9.39 1.43
CA LEU A 182 -6.31 -8.22 0.90
C LEU A 182 -5.34 -7.22 0.24
N HIS A 183 -4.18 -6.95 0.83
CA HIS A 183 -3.15 -6.11 0.22
C HIS A 183 -2.57 -6.72 -1.07
N VAL A 184 -2.48 -8.04 -1.20
CA VAL A 184 -2.18 -8.70 -2.49
C VAL A 184 -3.29 -8.44 -3.49
N ARG A 185 -4.56 -8.76 -3.15
CA ARG A 185 -5.69 -8.63 -4.08
C ARG A 185 -5.93 -7.19 -4.55
N VAL A 186 -5.71 -6.18 -3.68
CA VAL A 186 -5.77 -4.76 -4.06
C VAL A 186 -4.68 -4.40 -5.07
N ARG A 187 -3.43 -4.90 -4.90
CA ARG A 187 -2.34 -4.68 -5.88
C ARG A 187 -2.63 -5.35 -7.22
N ASP A 188 -3.29 -6.51 -7.23
CA ASP A 188 -3.69 -7.17 -8.47
C ASP A 188 -4.82 -6.42 -9.18
N LEU A 189 -5.83 -5.94 -8.44
CA LEU A 189 -6.90 -5.05 -8.96
C LEU A 189 -6.39 -3.66 -9.39
N GLN A 190 -5.18 -3.25 -8.99
CA GLN A 190 -4.49 -2.09 -9.54
C GLN A 190 -3.84 -2.48 -10.87
N ARG A 191 -3.01 -3.54 -10.90
CA ARG A 191 -2.38 -4.06 -12.13
C ARG A 191 -3.36 -4.46 -13.23
N GLU A 192 -4.58 -4.86 -12.89
CA GLU A 192 -5.66 -5.14 -13.85
C GLU A 192 -6.13 -3.84 -14.50
N ARG A 193 -6.44 -2.80 -13.72
CA ARG A 193 -6.80 -1.46 -14.23
C ARG A 193 -5.66 -0.76 -14.98
N ASP A 194 -4.42 -0.87 -14.51
CA ASP A 194 -3.25 -0.31 -15.21
C ASP A 194 -3.11 -0.88 -16.64
N LYS A 195 -3.47 -2.17 -16.84
CA LYS A 195 -3.51 -2.81 -18.18
C LYS A 195 -4.69 -2.32 -19.01
N GLU A 196 -5.86 -2.17 -18.41
CA GLU A 196 -7.06 -1.65 -19.07
C GLU A 196 -6.83 -0.20 -19.56
N GLU A 197 -6.26 0.66 -18.71
CA GLU A 197 -5.88 2.03 -19.08
C GLU A 197 -4.87 2.06 -20.25
N VAL A 198 -3.87 1.17 -20.25
CA VAL A 198 -2.92 1.03 -21.36
C VAL A 198 -3.61 0.53 -22.65
N GLN A 199 -4.54 -0.43 -22.54
CA GLN A 199 -5.31 -0.91 -23.70
C GLN A 199 -6.21 0.17 -24.28
N HIS A 200 -6.89 0.94 -23.44
CA HIS A 200 -7.70 2.09 -23.87
C HIS A 200 -6.83 3.19 -24.49
N ALA A 201 -5.64 3.46 -23.96
CA ALA A 201 -4.70 4.40 -24.56
C ALA A 201 -4.22 3.95 -25.97
N LEU A 202 -4.04 2.65 -26.19
CA LEU A 202 -3.74 2.09 -27.52
C LEU A 202 -4.94 2.21 -28.48
N GLN A 203 -6.14 1.80 -28.05
CA GLN A 203 -7.38 1.93 -28.82
C GLN A 203 -7.64 3.39 -29.25
N ILE A 204 -7.40 4.35 -28.35
CA ILE A 204 -7.54 5.79 -28.64
C ILE A 204 -6.52 6.24 -29.70
N ARG A 205 -5.27 5.77 -29.66
CA ARG A 205 -4.25 6.07 -30.69
C ARG A 205 -4.63 5.47 -32.05
N GLU A 206 -5.10 4.23 -32.08
CA GLU A 206 -5.57 3.57 -33.30
C GLU A 206 -6.75 4.32 -33.93
N LEU A 207 -7.75 4.70 -33.13
CA LEU A 207 -8.88 5.52 -33.58
C LEU A 207 -8.43 6.90 -34.08
N GLN A 208 -7.49 7.57 -33.40
CA GLN A 208 -6.92 8.84 -33.85
C GLN A 208 -6.18 8.69 -35.19
N GLN A 209 -5.42 7.61 -35.37
CA GLN A 209 -4.71 7.31 -36.62
C GLN A 209 -5.69 6.94 -37.75
N LEU A 210 -6.79 6.26 -37.45
CA LEU A 210 -7.84 5.93 -38.42
C LEU A 210 -8.58 7.20 -38.85
N VAL A 211 -8.89 8.09 -37.91
CA VAL A 211 -9.48 9.42 -38.20
C VAL A 211 -8.54 10.32 -39.00
N SER A 212 -7.24 10.35 -38.72
CA SER A 212 -6.28 11.13 -39.52
C SER A 212 -6.12 10.56 -40.94
N ASN A 213 -6.07 9.24 -41.08
CA ASN A 213 -6.08 8.56 -42.38
C ASN A 213 -7.37 8.81 -43.18
N LEU A 214 -8.53 8.94 -42.51
CA LEU A 214 -9.78 9.32 -43.17
C LEU A 214 -9.77 10.79 -43.62
N ARG A 215 -9.28 11.72 -42.79
CA ARG A 215 -9.11 13.13 -43.18
C ARG A 215 -8.19 13.28 -44.41
N LEU A 216 -7.04 12.63 -44.40
CA LEU A 216 -6.09 12.61 -45.52
C LEU A 216 -6.64 11.93 -46.80
N LYS A 217 -7.69 11.11 -46.69
CA LYS A 217 -8.42 10.59 -47.86
C LYS A 217 -9.45 11.58 -48.38
N VAL A 218 -10.23 12.21 -47.48
CA VAL A 218 -11.20 13.26 -47.84
C VAL A 218 -10.48 14.41 -48.55
N GLU A 219 -9.41 14.93 -47.98
CA GLU A 219 -8.56 15.99 -48.54
C GLU A 219 -8.10 15.65 -49.97
N LYS A 220 -7.58 14.44 -50.20
CA LYS A 220 -7.19 13.99 -51.55
C LYS A 220 -8.35 13.85 -52.52
N THR A 221 -9.51 13.37 -52.07
CA THR A 221 -10.70 13.31 -52.93
C THR A 221 -11.28 14.70 -53.23
N GLU A 222 -11.07 15.68 -52.34
CA GLU A 222 -11.40 17.08 -52.58
C GLU A 222 -10.39 17.73 -53.54
N GLU A 223 -9.08 17.45 -53.43
CA GLU A 223 -8.06 17.82 -54.42
C GLU A 223 -8.39 17.25 -55.81
N GLU A 224 -8.64 15.94 -55.93
CA GLU A 224 -9.04 15.29 -57.17
C GLU A 224 -10.35 15.88 -57.74
N LEU A 225 -11.35 16.13 -56.90
CA LEU A 225 -12.61 16.76 -57.33
C LEU A 225 -12.38 18.18 -57.85
N ASN A 226 -11.55 18.98 -57.18
CA ASN A 226 -11.19 20.33 -57.60
C ASN A 226 -10.43 20.31 -58.94
N GLU A 227 -9.45 19.42 -59.12
CA GLU A 227 -8.78 19.22 -60.42
C GLU A 227 -9.79 18.88 -61.53
N LYS A 228 -10.75 17.98 -61.27
CA LYS A 228 -11.78 17.63 -62.29
C LYS A 228 -12.73 18.78 -62.56
N ASN A 229 -13.06 19.58 -61.55
CA ASN A 229 -13.90 20.76 -61.71
C ASN A 229 -13.18 21.86 -62.51
N GLU A 230 -11.89 22.10 -62.26
CA GLU A 230 -11.06 22.97 -63.10
C GLU A 230 -10.94 22.43 -64.54
N GLN A 231 -10.69 21.13 -64.73
CA GLN A 231 -10.64 20.50 -66.05
C GLN A 231 -11.98 20.65 -66.81
N LEU A 232 -13.12 20.58 -66.11
CA LEU A 232 -14.45 20.82 -66.67
C LEU A 232 -14.66 22.31 -67.02
N GLN A 233 -14.30 23.24 -66.13
CA GLN A 233 -14.38 24.67 -66.42
C GLN A 233 -13.46 25.07 -67.58
N GLN A 234 -12.25 24.50 -67.68
CA GLN A 234 -11.33 24.72 -68.80
C GLN A 234 -11.92 24.17 -70.10
N LYS A 235 -12.53 22.98 -70.09
CA LYS A 235 -13.25 22.42 -71.26
C LYS A 235 -14.42 23.30 -71.66
N GLN A 236 -15.34 23.62 -70.75
CA GLN A 236 -16.47 24.54 -71.03
C GLN A 236 -15.99 25.89 -71.61
N ASN A 237 -14.89 26.45 -71.10
CA ASN A 237 -14.28 27.67 -71.64
C ASN A 237 -13.63 27.47 -73.02
N GLN A 238 -13.15 26.27 -73.37
CA GLN A 238 -12.63 25.94 -74.70
C GLN A 238 -13.76 25.63 -75.68
N ASP A 239 -14.76 24.87 -75.26
CA ASP A 239 -15.94 24.51 -76.05
C ASP A 239 -16.77 25.75 -76.36
N PHE A 240 -17.06 26.62 -75.38
CA PHE A 240 -17.76 27.89 -75.63
C PHE A 240 -16.97 28.82 -76.58
N LYS A 241 -15.63 28.85 -76.49
CA LYS A 241 -14.78 29.56 -77.45
C LYS A 241 -14.76 28.88 -78.82
N GLY A 242 -14.86 27.55 -78.86
CA GLY A 242 -14.90 26.73 -80.06
C GLY A 242 -16.23 26.87 -80.80
N GLU A 243 -17.34 26.90 -80.08
CA GLU A 243 -18.68 27.20 -80.58
C GLU A 243 -18.76 28.66 -81.02
N THR A 244 -18.36 29.63 -80.21
CA THR A 244 -18.26 31.05 -80.63
C THR A 244 -17.40 31.21 -81.90
N ARG A 245 -16.33 30.43 -82.06
CA ARG A 245 -15.52 30.40 -83.30
C ARG A 245 -16.26 29.75 -84.46
N LYS A 246 -16.84 28.56 -84.28
CA LYS A 246 -17.65 27.85 -85.29
C LYS A 246 -18.84 28.69 -85.73
N GLU A 247 -19.53 29.37 -84.82
CA GLU A 247 -20.60 30.33 -85.12
C GLU A 247 -20.06 31.58 -85.81
N SER A 248 -18.91 32.12 -85.41
CA SER A 248 -18.29 33.25 -86.12
C SER A 248 -17.88 32.85 -87.55
N GLU A 249 -17.38 31.65 -87.74
CA GLU A 249 -16.95 31.07 -89.02
C GLU A 249 -18.14 30.63 -89.87
N LEU A 250 -19.23 30.14 -89.27
CA LEU A 250 -20.50 29.83 -89.92
C LEU A 250 -21.25 31.12 -90.27
N ILE A 251 -21.22 32.16 -89.45
CA ILE A 251 -21.76 33.49 -89.79
C ILE A 251 -20.91 34.13 -90.90
N LYS A 252 -19.59 33.93 -90.93
CA LYS A 252 -18.75 34.33 -92.07
C LYS A 252 -19.02 33.46 -93.31
N GLY A 253 -19.28 32.16 -93.11
CA GLY A 253 -19.67 31.17 -94.11
C GLY A 253 -20.99 31.57 -94.75
N LEU A 254 -22.09 31.54 -93.99
CA LEU A 254 -23.41 32.07 -94.36
C LEU A 254 -23.38 33.51 -94.89
N ARG A 255 -22.44 34.40 -94.51
CA ARG A 255 -22.29 35.71 -95.18
C ARG A 255 -21.61 35.61 -96.55
N LYS A 256 -20.58 34.75 -96.69
CA LYS A 256 -19.95 34.42 -97.97
C LYS A 256 -20.87 33.59 -98.87
N GLU A 257 -21.76 32.78 -98.32
CA GLU A 257 -22.76 31.97 -99.01
C GLU A 257 -24.03 32.78 -99.28
N LEU A 258 -24.43 33.75 -98.46
CA LEU A 258 -25.43 34.75 -98.85
C LEU A 258 -24.88 35.77 -99.86
N ALA A 259 -23.57 35.78 -100.11
CA ALA A 259 -22.96 36.44 -101.26
C ALA A 259 -22.84 35.47 -102.46
N SER A 260 -22.28 34.27 -102.27
CA SER A 260 -22.08 33.29 -103.33
C SER A 260 -23.41 32.74 -103.83
N LEU A 261 -24.40 32.43 -103.01
CA LEU A 261 -25.76 32.10 -103.46
C LEU A 261 -26.46 33.29 -104.14
N LYS A 262 -26.12 34.56 -103.86
CA LYS A 262 -26.57 35.70 -104.70
C LYS A 262 -25.86 35.75 -106.07
N GLU A 263 -24.78 35.00 -106.23
CA GLU A 263 -23.89 34.91 -107.40
C GLU A 263 -24.01 33.53 -108.12
N GLU A 264 -24.54 32.52 -107.44
CA GLU A 264 -24.70 31.11 -107.87
C GLU A 264 -26.17 30.80 -108.15
N LEU A 265 -27.13 31.41 -107.43
CA LEU A 265 -28.50 31.60 -107.95
C LEU A 265 -28.50 32.47 -109.24
N ARG A 266 -27.36 33.11 -109.57
CA ARG A 266 -27.08 33.69 -110.89
C ARG A 266 -26.27 32.76 -111.82
N ALA A 267 -25.38 31.89 -111.31
CA ALA A 267 -24.40 31.15 -112.13
C ALA A 267 -24.67 29.64 -112.33
N SER A 268 -25.28 28.91 -111.40
CA SER A 268 -25.67 27.50 -111.58
C SER A 268 -26.90 27.13 -110.74
N ARG A 269 -27.99 26.55 -111.25
CA ARG A 269 -28.25 25.97 -112.58
C ARG A 269 -27.27 24.85 -112.99
N ASP A 270 -27.68 23.64 -112.63
CA ASP A 270 -27.22 22.32 -113.11
C ASP A 270 -25.98 21.62 -112.45
N LYS A 271 -26.29 20.82 -111.41
CA LYS A 271 -25.96 19.36 -111.29
C LYS A 271 -24.50 18.87 -111.09
N VAL A 272 -24.13 18.65 -109.82
CA VAL A 272 -23.93 17.33 -109.11
C VAL A 272 -24.14 16.04 -109.96
N PRO A 273 -23.55 14.84 -109.64
CA PRO A 273 -22.19 14.36 -109.28
C PRO A 273 -21.70 13.32 -110.37
N PRO A 274 -21.20 12.06 -110.16
CA PRO A 274 -20.40 11.39 -109.09
C PRO A 274 -19.17 10.53 -109.51
N VAL A 275 -18.31 10.26 -108.50
CA VAL A 275 -17.66 8.99 -108.08
C VAL A 275 -17.75 7.70 -108.93
N GLN A 276 -16.60 7.03 -109.16
CA GLN A 276 -16.30 5.56 -109.08
C GLN A 276 -14.80 5.31 -109.46
N GLU A 277 -14.09 4.20 -109.17
CA GLU A 277 -14.41 2.89 -108.57
C GLU A 277 -13.17 2.23 -107.86
N ARG A 278 -13.32 1.04 -107.23
CA ARG A 278 -12.21 0.22 -106.67
C ARG A 278 -12.48 -1.30 -106.78
N ARG A 279 -11.47 -2.05 -107.25
CA ARG A 279 -11.06 -3.45 -106.88
C ARG A 279 -9.82 -3.81 -107.72
N PRO A 280 -8.82 -4.57 -107.22
CA PRO A 280 -9.01 -5.91 -106.63
C PRO A 280 -8.39 -6.09 -105.23
N SER A 281 -8.94 -7.01 -104.43
CA SER A 281 -8.45 -7.26 -103.06
C SER A 281 -8.70 -8.69 -102.52
N LEU A 282 -9.25 -9.62 -103.30
CA LEU A 282 -9.81 -10.88 -102.76
C LEU A 282 -8.76 -11.86 -102.23
N ILE A 283 -7.63 -12.06 -102.93
CA ILE A 283 -6.62 -13.07 -102.54
C ILE A 283 -5.90 -12.65 -101.23
N ALA A 284 -5.66 -11.35 -101.03
CA ALA A 284 -5.06 -10.83 -99.79
C ALA A 284 -5.99 -10.94 -98.57
N ILE A 285 -7.27 -11.26 -98.74
CA ILE A 285 -8.23 -11.43 -97.63
C ILE A 285 -8.13 -12.83 -97.02
N GLU A 286 -7.92 -13.89 -97.81
CA GLU A 286 -7.95 -15.28 -97.30
C GLU A 286 -6.75 -15.62 -96.39
N ASP A 287 -5.53 -15.21 -96.75
CA ASP A 287 -4.36 -15.42 -95.87
C ASP A 287 -4.39 -14.51 -94.64
N PHE A 288 -5.00 -13.33 -94.75
CA PHE A 288 -5.25 -12.43 -93.62
C PHE A 288 -6.32 -13.00 -92.67
N GLN A 289 -7.35 -13.67 -93.19
CA GLN A 289 -8.34 -14.40 -92.38
C GLN A 289 -7.70 -15.50 -91.53
N ARG A 290 -6.85 -16.36 -92.10
CA ARG A 290 -6.17 -17.43 -91.34
C ARG A 290 -5.25 -16.87 -90.24
N GLN A 291 -4.55 -15.78 -90.53
CA GLN A 291 -3.72 -15.09 -89.53
C GLN A 291 -4.58 -14.45 -88.43
N HIS A 292 -5.74 -13.89 -88.77
CA HIS A 292 -6.72 -13.42 -87.80
C HIS A 292 -7.33 -14.55 -86.96
N GLU A 293 -7.67 -15.71 -87.51
CA GLU A 293 -8.22 -16.84 -86.73
C GLU A 293 -7.24 -17.30 -85.63
N HIS A 294 -5.97 -17.49 -85.97
CA HIS A 294 -4.92 -17.85 -85.00
C HIS A 294 -4.55 -16.70 -84.04
N TYR A 295 -4.73 -15.44 -84.43
CA TYR A 295 -4.59 -14.29 -83.55
C TYR A 295 -5.75 -14.23 -82.53
N LEU A 296 -6.99 -14.34 -83.01
CA LEU A 296 -8.22 -14.36 -82.20
C LEU A 296 -8.23 -15.51 -81.18
N GLU A 297 -7.67 -16.68 -81.53
CA GLU A 297 -7.59 -17.81 -80.59
C GLU A 297 -6.61 -17.54 -79.44
N LYS A 298 -5.51 -16.82 -79.69
CA LYS A 298 -4.60 -16.36 -78.64
C LYS A 298 -5.18 -15.21 -77.82
N GLU A 299 -5.91 -14.32 -78.46
CA GLU A 299 -6.63 -13.22 -77.80
C GLU A 299 -7.72 -13.78 -76.87
N ARG A 300 -8.47 -14.81 -77.28
CA ARG A 300 -9.39 -15.60 -76.44
C ARG A 300 -8.71 -16.23 -75.23
N GLN A 301 -7.57 -16.91 -75.43
CA GLN A 301 -6.81 -17.52 -74.33
C GLN A 301 -6.32 -16.45 -73.34
N HIS A 302 -5.87 -15.30 -73.84
CA HIS A 302 -5.48 -14.18 -72.99
C HIS A 302 -6.68 -13.57 -72.23
N CYS A 303 -7.84 -13.41 -72.88
CA CYS A 303 -9.09 -13.02 -72.23
C CYS A 303 -9.47 -13.99 -71.11
N GLN A 304 -9.48 -15.30 -71.36
CA GLN A 304 -9.78 -16.32 -70.33
C GLN A 304 -8.80 -16.27 -69.15
N GLU A 305 -7.50 -16.09 -69.42
CA GLU A 305 -6.50 -15.89 -68.36
C GLU A 305 -6.74 -14.62 -67.54
N VAL A 306 -7.21 -13.53 -68.17
CA VAL A 306 -7.53 -12.27 -67.50
C VAL A 306 -8.85 -12.37 -66.73
N GLU A 307 -9.85 -13.04 -67.27
CA GLU A 307 -11.14 -13.33 -66.63
C GLU A 307 -10.96 -14.15 -65.35
N VAL A 308 -10.19 -15.26 -65.40
CA VAL A 308 -9.91 -16.08 -64.20
C VAL A 308 -9.14 -15.30 -63.13
N LYS A 309 -8.22 -14.41 -63.52
CA LYS A 309 -7.50 -13.53 -62.59
C LYS A 309 -8.41 -12.44 -62.00
N ALA A 310 -9.31 -11.88 -62.81
CA ALA A 310 -10.31 -10.92 -62.36
C ALA A 310 -11.33 -11.55 -61.41
N GLU A 311 -11.80 -12.77 -61.69
CA GLU A 311 -12.67 -13.54 -60.78
C GLU A 311 -12.00 -13.83 -59.44
N ALA A 312 -10.71 -14.20 -59.43
CA ALA A 312 -9.97 -14.47 -58.20
C ALA A 312 -9.87 -13.20 -57.33
N VAL A 313 -9.48 -12.08 -57.94
CA VAL A 313 -9.43 -10.77 -57.26
C VAL A 313 -10.83 -10.30 -56.84
N GLN A 314 -11.88 -10.61 -57.61
CA GLN A 314 -13.26 -10.29 -57.24
C GLN A 314 -13.71 -11.11 -56.02
N LYS A 315 -13.35 -12.40 -55.92
CA LYS A 315 -13.65 -13.25 -54.75
C LYS A 315 -12.95 -12.74 -53.49
N GLU A 316 -11.65 -12.43 -53.54
CA GLU A 316 -10.92 -11.83 -52.41
C GLU A 316 -11.55 -10.50 -51.97
N ASN A 317 -11.94 -9.64 -52.92
CA ASN A 317 -12.65 -8.40 -52.59
C ASN A 317 -14.05 -8.64 -52.03
N GLN A 318 -14.79 -9.65 -52.48
CA GLN A 318 -16.11 -10.01 -51.95
C GLN A 318 -16.01 -10.56 -50.52
N GLU A 319 -15.04 -11.42 -50.22
CA GLU A 319 -14.76 -11.91 -48.85
C GLU A 319 -14.34 -10.77 -47.92
N ARG A 320 -13.52 -9.82 -48.43
CA ARG A 320 -13.14 -8.61 -47.70
C ARG A 320 -14.32 -7.66 -47.47
N ILE A 321 -15.20 -7.49 -48.45
CA ILE A 321 -16.42 -6.68 -48.30
C ILE A 321 -17.36 -7.33 -47.27
N ALA A 322 -17.62 -8.63 -47.37
CA ALA A 322 -18.49 -9.36 -46.44
C ALA A 322 -17.99 -9.31 -44.98
N SER A 323 -16.67 -9.41 -44.75
CA SER A 323 -16.08 -9.27 -43.41
C SER A 323 -16.13 -7.83 -42.88
N LEU A 324 -16.02 -6.81 -43.74
CA LEU A 324 -16.26 -5.42 -43.37
C LEU A 324 -17.75 -5.13 -43.11
N GLU A 325 -18.66 -5.70 -43.89
CA GLU A 325 -20.12 -5.59 -43.70
C GLU A 325 -20.56 -6.25 -42.39
N ALA A 326 -20.02 -7.43 -42.05
CA ALA A 326 -20.23 -8.07 -40.75
C ALA A 326 -19.71 -7.19 -39.60
N SER A 327 -18.48 -6.67 -39.72
CA SER A 327 -17.90 -5.75 -38.72
C SER A 327 -18.71 -4.46 -38.56
N LEU A 328 -19.29 -3.94 -39.64
CA LEU A 328 -20.19 -2.78 -39.62
C LEU A 328 -21.56 -3.11 -39.03
N ALA A 329 -22.06 -4.34 -39.18
CA ALA A 329 -23.29 -4.79 -38.52
C ALA A 329 -23.09 -4.93 -37.00
N ASP A 330 -21.96 -5.49 -36.55
CA ASP A 330 -21.60 -5.56 -35.13
C ASP A 330 -21.39 -4.16 -34.53
N LEU A 331 -20.74 -3.24 -35.26
CA LEU A 331 -20.61 -1.85 -34.84
C LEU A 331 -21.97 -1.12 -34.83
N SER A 332 -22.86 -1.39 -35.78
CA SER A 332 -24.20 -0.79 -35.85
C SER A 332 -25.13 -1.30 -34.74
N THR A 333 -25.04 -2.59 -34.39
CA THR A 333 -25.83 -3.15 -33.28
C THR A 333 -25.32 -2.68 -31.91
N THR A 334 -24.00 -2.58 -31.71
CA THR A 334 -23.43 -2.00 -30.48
C THR A 334 -23.72 -0.50 -30.37
N LEU A 335 -23.62 0.28 -31.46
CA LEU A 335 -24.08 1.68 -31.48
C LEU A 335 -25.57 1.79 -31.16
N GLY A 336 -26.42 0.94 -31.71
CA GLY A 336 -27.85 0.88 -31.38
C GLY A 336 -28.11 0.56 -29.90
N GLN A 337 -27.32 -0.33 -29.29
CA GLN A 337 -27.37 -0.59 -27.84
C GLN A 337 -26.97 0.64 -27.02
N TYR A 338 -25.92 1.36 -27.43
CA TYR A 338 -25.51 2.62 -26.79
C TYR A 338 -26.55 3.75 -26.98
N GLU A 339 -27.23 3.83 -28.13
CA GLU A 339 -28.32 4.79 -28.33
C GLU A 339 -29.54 4.47 -27.46
N VAL A 340 -29.91 3.20 -27.32
CA VAL A 340 -30.99 2.76 -26.42
C VAL A 340 -30.63 3.02 -24.95
N LEU A 341 -29.38 2.71 -24.53
CA LEU A 341 -28.91 3.00 -23.18
C LEU A 341 -28.91 4.52 -22.90
N ARG A 342 -28.42 5.32 -23.85
CA ARG A 342 -28.45 6.79 -23.78
C ARG A 342 -29.88 7.36 -23.72
N GLN A 343 -30.84 6.73 -24.39
CA GLN A 343 -32.26 7.10 -24.26
C GLN A 343 -32.79 6.76 -22.85
N GLN A 344 -32.45 5.59 -22.30
CA GLN A 344 -32.79 5.23 -20.93
C GLN A 344 -32.18 6.21 -19.91
N ASP A 345 -30.91 6.58 -20.06
CA ASP A 345 -30.24 7.60 -19.23
C ASP A 345 -30.93 8.97 -19.35
N LEU A 346 -31.29 9.40 -20.56
CA LEU A 346 -32.01 10.66 -20.78
C LEU A 346 -33.42 10.64 -20.16
N ASP A 347 -34.11 9.51 -20.17
CA ASP A 347 -35.41 9.33 -19.52
C ASP A 347 -35.30 9.29 -17.99
N VAL A 348 -34.25 8.66 -17.44
CA VAL A 348 -33.94 8.69 -16.00
C VAL A 348 -33.58 10.11 -15.56
N ILE A 349 -32.74 10.82 -16.32
CA ILE A 349 -32.40 12.22 -16.07
C ILE A 349 -33.64 13.13 -16.18
N GLN A 350 -34.61 12.83 -17.04
CA GLN A 350 -35.89 13.55 -17.09
C GLN A 350 -36.76 13.26 -15.86
N LYS A 351 -36.88 11.99 -15.44
CA LYS A 351 -37.62 11.60 -14.22
C LYS A 351 -37.04 12.25 -12.96
N LEU A 352 -35.73 12.15 -12.77
CA LEU A 352 -35.02 12.81 -11.66
C LEU A 352 -35.12 14.34 -11.70
N LYS A 353 -35.28 14.95 -12.89
CA LYS A 353 -35.57 16.39 -13.02
C LYS A 353 -37.01 16.72 -12.62
N SER A 354 -38.00 15.94 -13.04
CA SER A 354 -39.40 16.16 -12.62
C SER A 354 -39.57 15.89 -11.13
N GLU A 355 -38.95 14.85 -10.56
CA GLU A 355 -38.96 14.56 -9.13
C GLU A 355 -38.28 15.69 -8.34
N ARG A 356 -37.13 16.19 -8.82
CA ARG A 356 -36.49 17.38 -8.23
C ARG A 356 -37.39 18.61 -8.33
N GLU A 357 -38.05 18.85 -9.45
CA GLU A 357 -38.96 19.99 -9.62
C GLU A 357 -40.18 19.85 -8.71
N GLU A 358 -40.75 18.65 -8.56
CA GLU A 358 -41.82 18.33 -7.60
C GLU A 358 -41.36 18.55 -6.14
N TYR A 359 -40.14 18.15 -5.77
CA TYR A 359 -39.59 18.44 -4.44
C TYR A 359 -39.29 19.92 -4.23
N GLU A 360 -38.79 20.65 -5.23
CA GLU A 360 -38.61 22.10 -5.15
C GLU A 360 -39.94 22.84 -5.05
N ASP A 361 -40.98 22.35 -5.75
CA ASP A 361 -42.34 22.89 -5.70
C ASP A 361 -43.05 22.50 -4.39
N GLU A 362 -42.78 21.33 -3.80
CA GLU A 362 -43.31 20.96 -2.49
C GLU A 362 -42.59 21.71 -1.35
N ILE A 363 -41.26 21.90 -1.44
CA ILE A 363 -40.53 22.81 -0.54
C ILE A 363 -41.07 24.25 -0.67
N ARG A 364 -41.46 24.69 -1.88
CA ARG A 364 -42.10 25.98 -2.14
C ARG A 364 -43.50 26.03 -1.52
N ARG A 365 -44.35 25.02 -1.73
CA ARG A 365 -45.69 24.89 -1.12
C ARG A 365 -45.63 24.84 0.39
N LEU A 366 -44.71 24.08 0.99
CA LEU A 366 -44.50 24.01 2.44
C LEU A 366 -43.96 25.32 3.01
N ARG A 367 -43.03 26.02 2.32
CA ARG A 367 -42.61 27.39 2.72
C ARG A 367 -43.77 28.37 2.63
N GLU A 368 -44.56 28.31 1.56
CA GLU A 368 -45.77 29.12 1.41
C GLU A 368 -46.87 28.70 2.39
N GLU A 369 -46.95 27.46 2.85
CA GLU A 369 -47.93 26.99 3.83
C GLU A 369 -47.49 27.33 5.26
N VAL A 370 -46.20 27.30 5.57
CA VAL A 370 -45.64 27.93 6.78
C VAL A 370 -45.89 29.45 6.74
N HIS A 371 -45.78 30.09 5.59
CA HIS A 371 -46.12 31.52 5.44
C HIS A 371 -47.63 31.78 5.52
N ARG A 372 -48.46 30.95 4.88
CA ARG A 372 -49.93 31.04 4.89
C ARG A 372 -50.49 30.68 6.25
N THR A 373 -49.97 29.70 6.99
CA THR A 373 -50.36 29.44 8.39
C THR A 373 -49.93 30.59 9.29
N ARG A 374 -48.71 31.13 9.14
CA ARG A 374 -48.27 32.38 9.80
C ARG A 374 -49.13 33.61 9.47
N ILE A 375 -49.88 33.58 8.36
CA ILE A 375 -50.86 34.60 7.95
C ILE A 375 -52.33 34.19 8.23
N ARG A 376 -52.63 32.90 8.46
CA ARG A 376 -53.99 32.35 8.69
C ARG A 376 -54.29 32.15 10.19
N VAL A 377 -53.24 31.96 10.99
CA VAL A 377 -53.17 32.38 12.41
C VAL A 377 -53.43 33.90 12.55
N ARG A 378 -53.49 34.64 11.44
CA ARG A 378 -53.78 36.08 11.35
C ARG A 378 -55.01 36.42 10.46
N SER A 379 -55.71 35.48 9.78
CA SER A 379 -56.85 35.77 8.85
C SER A 379 -57.66 34.54 8.28
N PRO A 380 -58.97 34.63 7.89
CA PRO A 380 -59.82 33.52 7.33
C PRO A 380 -59.81 33.22 5.77
N LEU A 381 -60.82 32.50 5.20
CA LEU A 381 -60.86 31.71 3.90
C LEU A 381 -62.34 31.51 3.33
N PRO A 382 -62.76 30.66 2.30
CA PRO A 382 -62.14 29.93 1.11
C PRO A 382 -62.98 29.70 -0.24
N GLN A 383 -62.30 29.47 -1.40
CA GLN A 383 -62.53 28.47 -2.53
C GLN A 383 -63.68 28.41 -3.62
N ARG A 384 -63.41 27.55 -4.66
CA ARG A 384 -64.22 26.89 -5.77
C ARG A 384 -64.31 27.57 -7.18
N GLN A 385 -64.66 26.94 -8.33
CA GLN A 385 -64.39 25.61 -9.02
C GLN A 385 -65.11 25.53 -10.43
N ASN A 386 -64.83 24.57 -11.36
CA ASN A 386 -65.78 23.90 -12.36
C ASN A 386 -65.15 22.99 -13.48
N SER A 387 -65.96 22.33 -14.35
CA SER A 387 -65.64 21.07 -15.11
C SER A 387 -66.45 20.76 -16.41
N GLY A 388 -66.13 19.65 -17.13
CA GLY A 388 -67.04 18.95 -18.10
C GLY A 388 -66.42 17.93 -19.10
N THR A 389 -66.85 16.64 -19.11
CA THR A 389 -66.45 15.55 -20.07
C THR A 389 -67.49 14.40 -20.12
N SER A 390 -67.63 13.62 -21.21
CA SER A 390 -68.52 12.41 -21.25
C SER A 390 -68.01 11.21 -22.08
N ASP A 391 -67.94 11.26 -23.41
CA ASP A 391 -67.48 10.08 -24.20
C ASP A 391 -65.95 9.91 -24.09
N ALA A 392 -65.25 11.04 -24.20
CA ALA A 392 -63.88 11.20 -23.69
C ALA A 392 -63.74 10.84 -22.20
N SER A 393 -64.83 10.73 -21.41
CA SER A 393 -64.74 10.26 -20.02
C SER A 393 -64.49 8.75 -19.93
N LEU A 394 -65.01 7.91 -20.85
CA LEU A 394 -64.78 6.45 -20.84
C LEU A 394 -63.36 6.08 -21.27
N GLU A 395 -62.81 6.78 -22.26
CA GLU A 395 -61.41 6.61 -22.64
C GLU A 395 -60.46 7.24 -21.60
N MET A 396 -60.83 8.40 -21.04
CA MET A 396 -60.18 8.91 -19.82
C MET A 396 -60.35 7.96 -18.63
N GLU A 397 -61.37 7.10 -18.56
CA GLU A 397 -61.54 6.17 -17.43
C GLU A 397 -60.54 5.02 -17.52
N LYS A 398 -60.32 4.47 -18.72
CA LYS A 398 -59.22 3.51 -18.99
C LYS A 398 -57.83 4.14 -18.76
N LEU A 399 -57.64 5.39 -19.20
CA LEU A 399 -56.40 6.12 -18.92
C LEU A 399 -56.27 6.46 -17.43
N ARG A 400 -57.37 6.72 -16.71
CA ARG A 400 -57.37 6.91 -15.25
C ARG A 400 -57.03 5.62 -14.50
N THR A 401 -57.51 4.44 -14.92
CA THR A 401 -57.11 3.18 -14.27
C THR A 401 -55.63 2.90 -14.52
N GLN A 402 -55.13 3.04 -15.76
CA GLN A 402 -53.70 2.91 -16.06
C GLN A 402 -52.85 3.94 -15.28
N ILE A 403 -53.27 5.19 -15.21
CA ILE A 403 -52.62 6.22 -14.38
C ILE A 403 -52.68 5.87 -12.89
N SER A 404 -53.75 5.22 -12.42
CA SER A 404 -53.86 4.74 -11.04
C SER A 404 -52.92 3.56 -10.77
N GLU A 405 -52.86 2.59 -11.67
CA GLU A 405 -51.96 1.43 -11.62
C GLU A 405 -50.49 1.87 -11.65
N TYR A 406 -50.13 2.81 -12.53
CA TYR A 406 -48.77 3.39 -12.55
C TYR A 406 -48.47 4.22 -11.30
N ARG A 407 -49.44 4.97 -10.76
CA ARG A 407 -49.26 5.70 -9.47
C ARG A 407 -49.09 4.75 -8.29
N GLU A 408 -49.86 3.67 -8.23
CA GLU A 408 -49.74 2.65 -7.19
C GLU A 408 -48.40 1.92 -7.30
N LYS A 409 -47.97 1.58 -8.53
CA LYS A 409 -46.64 1.01 -8.77
C LYS A 409 -45.50 1.97 -8.41
N ILE A 410 -45.62 3.25 -8.71
CA ILE A 410 -44.66 4.29 -8.27
C ILE A 410 -44.67 4.41 -6.74
N LEU A 411 -45.83 4.38 -6.08
CA LEU A 411 -45.93 4.43 -4.62
C LEU A 411 -45.26 3.22 -3.97
N VAL A 412 -45.50 2.01 -4.49
CA VAL A 412 -44.84 0.77 -4.02
C VAL A 412 -43.33 0.80 -4.27
N LEU A 413 -42.87 1.23 -5.45
CA LEU A 413 -41.44 1.34 -5.76
C LEU A 413 -40.75 2.40 -4.89
N ASN A 414 -41.35 3.59 -4.75
CA ASN A 414 -40.81 4.66 -3.90
C ASN A 414 -40.79 4.24 -2.43
N LYS A 415 -41.77 3.44 -1.96
CA LYS A 415 -41.71 2.83 -0.64
C LYS A 415 -40.56 1.82 -0.55
N GLN A 416 -40.38 0.94 -1.53
CA GLN A 416 -39.27 -0.02 -1.54
C GLN A 416 -37.90 0.68 -1.55
N PHE A 417 -37.73 1.78 -2.31
CA PHE A 417 -36.52 2.59 -2.27
C PHE A 417 -36.34 3.28 -0.90
N HIS A 418 -37.41 3.76 -0.27
CA HIS A 418 -37.35 4.36 1.06
C HIS A 418 -36.99 3.33 2.14
N ASP A 419 -37.67 2.19 2.17
CA ASP A 419 -37.40 1.07 3.08
C ASP A 419 -35.93 0.62 2.94
N MET A 420 -35.43 0.41 1.71
CA MET A 420 -34.02 0.08 1.43
C MET A 420 -33.06 1.21 1.85
N GLU A 421 -33.41 2.48 1.63
CA GLU A 421 -32.60 3.61 2.07
C GLU A 421 -32.51 3.67 3.60
N GLU A 422 -33.57 3.35 4.34
CA GLU A 422 -33.54 3.27 5.80
C GLU A 422 -32.70 2.08 6.29
N GLU A 423 -32.75 0.93 5.63
CA GLU A 423 -31.84 -0.20 5.91
C GLU A 423 -30.36 0.17 5.66
N TYR A 424 -30.05 0.85 4.56
CA TYR A 424 -28.69 1.34 4.28
C TYR A 424 -28.23 2.41 5.28
N LYS A 425 -29.11 3.35 5.68
CA LYS A 425 -28.80 4.34 6.72
C LYS A 425 -28.58 3.67 8.08
N SER A 426 -29.41 2.68 8.43
CA SER A 426 -29.32 1.90 9.67
C SER A 426 -28.01 1.12 9.75
N THR A 427 -27.66 0.37 8.69
CA THR A 427 -26.40 -0.38 8.61
C THR A 427 -25.17 0.53 8.61
N ILE A 428 -25.22 1.68 7.92
CA ILE A 428 -24.15 2.70 7.98
C ILE A 428 -23.99 3.25 9.40
N ASN A 429 -25.09 3.56 10.10
CA ASN A 429 -25.05 4.05 11.48
C ASN A 429 -24.48 3.00 12.44
N PHE A 430 -24.91 1.74 12.34
CA PHE A 430 -24.38 0.62 13.12
C PHE A 430 -22.88 0.38 12.88
N LEU A 431 -22.43 0.44 11.63
CA LEU A 431 -21.01 0.35 11.28
C LEU A 431 -20.21 1.56 11.78
N GLN A 432 -20.80 2.77 11.83
CA GLN A 432 -20.17 3.93 12.46
C GLN A 432 -20.10 3.82 13.99
N GLU A 433 -21.11 3.23 14.63
CA GLU A 433 -21.17 3.03 16.08
C GLU A 433 -20.14 1.98 16.54
N THR A 434 -20.13 0.79 15.93
CA THR A 434 -19.12 -0.25 16.17
C THR A 434 -17.70 0.24 15.90
N LEU A 435 -17.47 0.98 14.81
CA LEU A 435 -16.19 1.62 14.53
C LEU A 435 -15.79 2.66 15.60
N GLN A 436 -16.76 3.37 16.19
CA GLN A 436 -16.51 4.28 17.31
C GLN A 436 -16.22 3.54 18.62
N GLU A 437 -16.93 2.43 18.89
CA GLU A 437 -16.63 1.57 20.04
C GLU A 437 -15.22 1.01 19.97
N ASP A 438 -14.81 0.42 18.84
CA ASP A 438 -13.50 -0.21 18.71
C ASP A 438 -12.37 0.84 18.76
N LYS A 439 -12.59 2.03 18.18
CA LYS A 439 -11.72 3.19 18.40
C LYS A 439 -11.66 3.61 19.88
N GLN A 440 -12.71 3.41 20.67
CA GLN A 440 -12.69 3.66 22.12
C GLN A 440 -12.01 2.52 22.91
N LYS A 441 -12.18 1.25 22.52
CA LYS A 441 -11.51 0.08 23.11
C LYS A 441 -9.99 0.21 22.94
N HIS A 442 -9.51 0.41 21.71
CA HIS A 442 -8.09 0.65 21.43
C HIS A 442 -7.53 1.91 22.11
N ARG A 443 -8.32 2.99 22.25
CA ARG A 443 -7.93 4.19 23.03
C ARG A 443 -7.85 3.97 24.54
N LYS A 444 -8.50 2.93 25.08
CA LYS A 444 -8.37 2.50 26.49
C LYS A 444 -7.17 1.57 26.65
N GLU A 445 -7.04 0.57 25.78
CA GLU A 445 -5.92 -0.38 25.72
C GLU A 445 -4.58 0.34 25.61
N LEU A 446 -4.43 1.27 24.65
CA LEU A 446 -3.20 2.03 24.44
C LEU A 446 -2.84 2.88 25.68
N LYS A 447 -3.83 3.45 26.38
CA LYS A 447 -3.61 4.19 27.64
C LYS A 447 -3.24 3.28 28.82
N ALA A 448 -3.79 2.07 28.87
CA ALA A 448 -3.40 1.08 29.88
C ALA A 448 -1.95 0.63 29.66
N LEU A 449 -1.59 0.33 28.41
CA LEU A 449 -0.23 -0.04 28.02
C LEU A 449 0.77 1.10 28.30
N GLU A 450 0.42 2.34 27.95
CA GLU A 450 1.19 3.54 28.32
C GLU A 450 1.37 3.67 29.84
N HIS A 451 0.34 3.37 30.62
CA HIS A 451 0.42 3.44 32.08
C HIS A 451 1.32 2.35 32.65
N GLU A 452 1.20 1.11 32.15
CA GLU A 452 2.03 -0.03 32.55
C GLU A 452 3.51 0.24 32.27
N TYR A 453 3.87 0.76 31.09
CA TYR A 453 5.25 1.16 30.80
C TYR A 453 5.73 2.32 31.68
N LYS A 454 4.88 3.29 32.03
CA LYS A 454 5.23 4.37 32.97
C LYS A 454 5.46 3.85 34.39
N VAL A 455 4.73 2.83 34.83
CA VAL A 455 4.98 2.16 36.12
C VAL A 455 6.30 1.40 36.09
N LYS A 456 6.55 0.57 35.06
CA LYS A 456 7.82 -0.15 34.87
C LYS A 456 9.04 0.78 34.86
N LEU A 457 8.95 1.91 34.16
CA LEU A 457 10.00 2.94 34.19
C LEU A 457 10.19 3.50 35.61
N CYS A 458 9.12 3.87 36.30
CA CYS A 458 9.18 4.40 37.66
C CYS A 458 9.76 3.39 38.68
N ASP A 459 9.54 2.09 38.49
CA ASP A 459 10.13 1.06 39.36
C ASP A 459 11.63 0.84 39.06
N ILE A 460 12.04 0.88 37.80
CA ILE A 460 13.47 0.89 37.40
C ILE A 460 14.18 2.15 37.94
N GLU A 461 13.53 3.32 37.88
CA GLU A 461 14.03 4.57 38.46
C GLU A 461 14.23 4.45 39.97
N LYS A 462 13.25 3.93 40.72
CA LYS A 462 13.38 3.65 42.16
C LYS A 462 14.51 2.67 42.47
N GLU A 463 14.72 1.64 41.65
CA GLU A 463 15.82 0.71 41.87
C GLU A 463 17.17 1.41 41.65
N ILE A 464 17.32 2.18 40.58
CA ILE A 464 18.53 2.98 40.32
C ILE A 464 18.78 3.98 41.46
N GLU A 465 17.75 4.65 41.98
CA GLU A 465 17.86 5.52 43.16
C GLU A 465 18.26 4.74 44.43
N SER A 466 17.69 3.55 44.64
CA SER A 466 18.04 2.69 45.78
C SER A 466 19.50 2.21 45.69
N GLN A 467 19.96 1.81 44.50
CA GLN A 467 21.35 1.44 44.24
C GLN A 467 22.29 2.64 44.47
N ARG A 468 21.97 3.83 43.93
CA ARG A 468 22.72 5.08 44.17
C ARG A 468 22.82 5.41 45.66
N ASN A 469 21.71 5.35 46.39
CA ASN A 469 21.68 5.61 47.82
C ASN A 469 22.51 4.59 48.61
N ARG A 470 22.45 3.29 48.27
CA ARG A 470 23.33 2.26 48.86
C ARG A 470 24.80 2.56 48.61
N THR A 471 25.19 2.91 47.38
CA THR A 471 26.58 3.26 47.06
C THR A 471 27.04 4.54 47.77
N LEU A 472 26.16 5.53 47.94
CA LEU A 472 26.46 6.75 48.67
C LEU A 472 26.64 6.47 50.17
N SER A 473 25.78 5.65 50.78
CA SER A 473 25.94 5.23 52.18
C SER A 473 27.26 4.47 52.40
N LEU A 474 27.59 3.52 51.52
CA LEU A 474 28.86 2.79 51.57
C LEU A 474 30.07 3.72 51.40
N LEU A 475 30.00 4.74 50.53
CA LEU A 475 31.04 5.76 50.43
C LEU A 475 31.16 6.56 51.73
N THR A 476 30.06 7.06 52.31
CA THR A 476 30.12 7.80 53.58
C THR A 476 30.62 6.96 54.76
N GLU A 477 30.36 5.64 54.77
CA GLU A 477 30.92 4.71 55.75
C GLU A 477 32.43 4.55 55.57
N LYS A 478 32.92 4.43 54.32
CA LYS A 478 34.35 4.32 54.01
C LYS A 478 35.12 5.62 54.19
N ASP A 479 34.52 6.76 53.87
CA ASP A 479 35.08 8.08 54.19
C ASP A 479 35.18 8.25 55.71
N GLY A 480 34.15 7.82 56.46
CA GLY A 480 34.18 7.73 57.93
C GLY A 480 35.31 6.84 58.45
N GLU A 481 35.47 5.61 57.93
CA GLU A 481 36.60 4.72 58.28
C GLU A 481 37.96 5.36 57.95
N ILE A 482 38.08 6.08 56.85
CA ILE A 482 39.31 6.80 56.45
C ILE A 482 39.60 7.95 57.42
N GLU A 483 38.59 8.70 57.86
CA GLU A 483 38.73 9.75 58.88
C GLU A 483 39.10 9.16 60.24
N ASP A 484 38.50 8.03 60.62
CA ASP A 484 38.80 7.29 61.85
C ASP A 484 40.25 6.75 61.84
N LEU A 485 40.70 6.20 60.71
CA LEU A 485 42.07 5.74 60.50
C LEU A 485 43.08 6.88 60.46
N ARG A 486 42.72 8.04 59.88
CA ARG A 486 43.52 9.27 59.95
C ARG A 486 43.67 9.74 61.39
N GLN A 487 42.58 9.85 62.15
CA GLN A 487 42.61 10.22 63.57
C GLN A 487 43.46 9.25 64.40
N LYS A 488 43.34 7.93 64.17
CA LYS A 488 44.16 6.90 64.85
C LYS A 488 45.65 7.02 64.49
N TRP A 489 45.97 7.24 63.22
CA TRP A 489 47.35 7.44 62.76
C TRP A 489 47.95 8.76 63.27
N GLU A 490 47.15 9.82 63.34
CA GLU A 490 47.54 11.13 63.83
C GLU A 490 47.75 11.12 65.35
N ALA A 491 46.88 10.44 66.11
CA ALA A 491 47.08 10.15 67.53
C ALA A 491 48.34 9.30 67.77
N ALA A 492 48.59 8.28 66.96
CA ALA A 492 49.82 7.48 67.04
C ALA A 492 51.08 8.30 66.69
N ARG A 493 50.97 9.25 65.76
CA ARG A 493 52.04 10.20 65.39
C ARG A 493 52.37 11.22 66.48
N TYR A 494 51.41 11.57 67.35
CA TYR A 494 51.62 12.47 68.49
C TYR A 494 51.86 11.74 69.83
N GLY A 495 52.00 10.41 69.82
CA GLY A 495 52.48 9.63 70.95
C GLY A 495 53.98 9.82 71.20
N VAL A 496 54.37 10.15 72.43
CA VAL A 496 55.77 10.45 72.80
C VAL A 496 56.58 9.16 73.01
N PRO A 497 57.82 9.05 72.47
CA PRO A 497 58.62 7.82 72.54
C PRO A 497 59.48 7.72 73.81
N LEU A 498 59.80 6.49 74.23
CA LEU A 498 60.91 6.16 75.14
C LEU A 498 61.30 4.66 75.01
N GLU A 499 62.44 4.30 75.59
CA GLU A 499 63.23 3.08 75.30
C GLU A 499 62.62 1.74 75.77
N GLY A 500 62.93 0.64 75.07
CA GLY A 500 62.67 -0.72 75.55
C GLY A 500 62.92 -1.83 74.52
N SER A 501 63.87 -2.72 74.79
CA SER A 501 64.09 -3.94 73.98
C SER A 501 63.10 -5.03 74.38
N ASN A 502 62.39 -5.63 73.41
CA ASN A 502 62.43 -7.08 73.15
C ASN A 502 61.51 -7.52 72.00
N TYR A 503 61.92 -8.56 71.27
CA TYR A 503 61.02 -9.40 70.48
C TYR A 503 60.34 -10.44 71.38
N PRO A 504 59.04 -10.68 71.18
CA PRO A 504 58.51 -12.03 70.94
C PRO A 504 57.67 -12.03 69.65
N GLN A 505 57.73 -12.99 68.72
CA GLN A 505 57.86 -14.46 68.82
C GLN A 505 56.74 -15.10 69.66
N GLY A 506 55.61 -15.38 68.99
CA GLY A 506 54.41 -15.96 69.61
C GLY A 506 53.44 -16.52 68.58
N LEU A 507 53.81 -17.63 67.93
CA LEU A 507 52.81 -18.56 67.39
C LEU A 507 52.20 -19.31 68.57
N GLU A 508 50.87 -19.46 68.61
CA GLU A 508 50.25 -20.80 68.66
C GLU A 508 48.73 -20.80 68.41
N THR A 509 48.31 -21.75 67.56
CA THR A 509 47.00 -22.41 67.48
C THR A 509 45.71 -21.66 67.88
N SER A 510 44.94 -21.23 66.88
CA SER A 510 43.47 -21.15 66.96
C SER A 510 42.88 -21.50 65.58
N GLU A 511 41.76 -22.24 65.55
CA GLU A 511 41.20 -22.83 64.33
C GLU A 511 40.62 -21.80 63.34
N PRO A 512 40.53 -22.14 62.03
CA PRO A 512 40.63 -21.15 60.96
C PRO A 512 39.31 -20.45 60.62
N LYS A 513 38.80 -19.63 61.56
CA LYS A 513 37.77 -18.62 61.29
C LYS A 513 38.24 -17.61 60.23
N GLY A 514 39.54 -17.36 60.13
CA GLY A 514 40.16 -16.55 59.08
C GLY A 514 40.04 -17.19 57.68
N GLU A 515 40.42 -18.47 57.54
CA GLU A 515 40.37 -19.14 56.22
C GLU A 515 38.94 -19.43 55.79
N THR A 516 38.01 -19.71 56.71
CA THR A 516 36.59 -19.87 56.38
C THR A 516 35.93 -18.55 55.96
N MET A 517 36.27 -17.43 56.61
CA MET A 517 35.84 -16.09 56.16
C MET A 517 36.43 -15.74 54.78
N LEU A 518 37.71 -16.08 54.56
CA LEU A 518 38.39 -15.87 53.28
C LEU A 518 37.86 -16.79 52.16
N LEU A 519 37.48 -18.03 52.49
CA LEU A 519 36.80 -18.95 51.58
C LEU A 519 35.42 -18.43 51.20
N PHE A 520 34.62 -17.95 52.15
CA PHE A 520 33.32 -17.36 51.84
C PHE A 520 33.46 -16.12 50.95
N TYR A 521 34.42 -15.23 51.26
CA TYR A 521 34.69 -14.05 50.44
C TYR A 521 35.19 -14.40 49.03
N THR A 522 36.10 -15.36 48.89
CA THR A 522 36.58 -15.82 47.57
C THR A 522 35.51 -16.60 46.79
N GLN A 523 34.60 -17.31 47.47
CA GLN A 523 33.42 -17.93 46.87
C GLN A 523 32.39 -16.89 46.39
N GLU A 524 32.16 -15.81 47.14
CA GLU A 524 31.35 -14.68 46.67
C GLU A 524 32.00 -13.96 45.48
N LEU A 525 33.31 -13.74 45.48
CA LEU A 525 34.04 -13.19 44.35
C LEU A 525 33.89 -14.10 43.13
N ALA A 526 34.12 -15.42 43.26
CA ALA A 526 33.94 -16.38 42.18
C ALA A 526 32.50 -16.38 41.62
N ARG A 527 31.48 -16.25 42.49
CA ARG A 527 30.08 -16.12 42.05
C ARG A 527 29.85 -14.83 41.25
N LYS A 528 30.38 -13.69 41.73
CA LYS A 528 30.29 -12.39 41.05
C LYS A 528 31.08 -12.36 39.75
N ASP A 529 32.23 -13.05 39.67
CA ASP A 529 33.01 -13.21 38.44
C ASP A 529 32.30 -14.11 37.42
N VAL A 530 31.61 -15.17 37.86
CA VAL A 530 30.76 -16.00 36.98
C VAL A 530 29.59 -15.17 36.45
N GLU A 531 28.91 -14.39 37.28
CA GLU A 531 27.81 -13.48 36.89
C GLU A 531 28.29 -12.39 35.92
N LEU A 532 29.42 -11.73 36.22
CA LEU A 532 30.08 -10.80 35.31
C LEU A 532 30.52 -11.49 34.02
N SER A 533 30.93 -12.76 34.03
CA SER A 533 31.23 -13.53 32.81
C SER A 533 29.97 -13.78 31.96
N ALA A 534 28.80 -13.97 32.60
CA ALA A 534 27.54 -14.17 31.93
C ALA A 534 27.06 -12.88 31.28
N LEU A 535 27.00 -11.78 32.04
CA LEU A 535 26.64 -10.45 31.53
C LEU A 535 27.61 -9.96 30.44
N ARG A 536 28.90 -10.35 30.49
CA ARG A 536 29.87 -10.08 29.42
C ARG A 536 29.65 -10.93 28.16
N ARG A 537 29.15 -12.17 28.30
CA ARG A 537 28.80 -13.04 27.15
C ARG A 537 27.51 -12.57 26.49
N GLU A 538 26.45 -12.36 27.27
CA GLU A 538 25.17 -11.78 26.81
C GLU A 538 25.39 -10.45 26.08
N LYS A 539 26.14 -9.51 26.68
CA LYS A 539 26.54 -8.26 26.02
C LYS A 539 27.35 -8.46 24.73
N HIS A 540 28.13 -9.53 24.62
CA HIS A 540 28.88 -9.82 23.40
C HIS A 540 27.98 -10.44 22.32
N GLU A 541 27.04 -11.30 22.71
CA GLU A 541 26.01 -11.88 21.86
C GLU A 541 25.08 -10.77 21.30
N ASP A 542 24.64 -9.83 22.13
CA ASP A 542 23.94 -8.60 21.72
C ASP A 542 24.76 -7.75 20.74
N GLN A 543 26.06 -7.57 20.99
CA GLN A 543 26.94 -6.82 20.09
C GLN A 543 27.14 -7.54 18.74
N ILE A 544 27.13 -8.87 18.73
CA ILE A 544 27.14 -9.67 17.50
C ILE A 544 25.80 -9.54 16.77
N ALA A 545 24.67 -9.66 17.48
CA ALA A 545 23.33 -9.50 16.92
C ALA A 545 23.12 -8.10 16.32
N LEU A 546 23.58 -7.05 17.00
CA LEU A 546 23.56 -5.67 16.51
C LEU A 546 24.39 -5.50 15.23
N ARG A 547 25.61 -6.07 15.18
CA ARG A 547 26.45 -6.06 13.96
C ARG A 547 25.82 -6.82 12.81
N GLN A 548 25.22 -7.98 13.07
CA GLN A 548 24.48 -8.74 12.06
C GLN A 548 23.24 -7.99 11.57
N LEU A 549 22.54 -7.26 12.44
CA LEU A 549 21.39 -6.43 12.07
C LEU A 549 21.83 -5.23 11.22
N GLN A 550 22.94 -4.57 11.59
CA GLN A 550 23.56 -3.50 10.81
C GLN A 550 23.99 -4.00 9.42
N GLN A 551 24.62 -5.17 9.33
CA GLN A 551 24.98 -5.77 8.04
C GLN A 551 23.73 -6.15 7.22
N LYS A 552 22.69 -6.71 7.83
CA LYS A 552 21.40 -6.99 7.15
C LYS A 552 20.67 -5.71 6.70
N LEU A 553 20.92 -4.58 7.35
CA LEU A 553 20.36 -3.28 6.97
C LEU A 553 21.15 -2.71 5.78
N LEU A 554 22.48 -2.67 5.87
CA LEU A 554 23.36 -2.21 4.78
C LEU A 554 23.18 -3.05 3.50
N ASN A 555 23.15 -4.38 3.61
CA ASN A 555 22.86 -5.26 2.47
C ASN A 555 21.47 -4.98 1.83
N LYS A 556 20.49 -4.48 2.60
CA LYS A 556 19.20 -4.05 2.05
C LYS A 556 19.31 -2.69 1.37
N GLU A 557 20.03 -1.74 1.96
CA GLU A 557 20.32 -0.45 1.35
C GLU A 557 21.05 -0.62 0.00
N ASP A 558 22.00 -1.55 -0.10
CA ASP A 558 22.68 -1.92 -1.34
C ASP A 558 21.68 -2.47 -2.39
N ILE A 559 20.86 -3.46 -2.02
CA ILE A 559 19.82 -4.03 -2.89
C ILE A 559 18.79 -2.97 -3.33
N HIS A 560 18.45 -2.02 -2.45
CA HIS A 560 17.56 -0.91 -2.80
C HIS A 560 18.23 0.07 -3.76
N GLN A 561 19.50 0.43 -3.56
CA GLN A 561 20.27 1.26 -4.50
C GLN A 561 20.45 0.59 -5.87
N GLU A 562 20.74 -0.71 -5.93
CA GLU A 562 20.77 -1.47 -7.19
C GLU A 562 19.41 -1.44 -7.89
N ARG A 563 18.32 -1.56 -7.12
CA ARG A 563 16.95 -1.52 -7.66
C ARG A 563 16.57 -0.13 -8.16
N GLU A 564 16.95 0.92 -7.45
CA GLU A 564 16.77 2.32 -7.85
C GLU A 564 17.55 2.61 -9.12
N ALA A 565 18.84 2.26 -9.20
CA ALA A 565 19.65 2.42 -10.41
C ALA A 565 19.08 1.65 -11.63
N CYS A 566 18.55 0.44 -11.43
CA CYS A 566 17.87 -0.30 -12.50
C CYS A 566 16.59 0.39 -12.98
N LEU A 567 15.81 0.97 -12.06
CA LEU A 567 14.58 1.70 -12.37
C LEU A 567 14.89 3.06 -13.01
N GLU A 568 15.94 3.76 -12.58
CA GLU A 568 16.45 4.95 -13.24
C GLU A 568 16.89 4.63 -14.67
N GLU A 569 17.65 3.56 -14.90
CA GLU A 569 18.00 3.12 -16.26
C GLU A 569 16.77 2.79 -17.12
N GLU A 570 15.74 2.14 -16.56
CA GLU A 570 14.51 1.82 -17.28
C GLU A 570 13.67 3.06 -17.61
N ILE A 571 13.53 3.98 -16.64
CA ILE A 571 12.92 5.30 -16.83
C ILE A 571 13.69 6.08 -17.90
N ASP A 572 15.03 6.05 -17.89
CA ASP A 572 15.83 6.77 -18.87
C ASP A 572 15.71 6.15 -20.28
N ARG A 573 15.63 4.82 -20.39
CA ARG A 573 15.32 4.12 -21.65
C ARG A 573 13.93 4.50 -22.18
N LEU A 574 12.91 4.55 -21.31
CA LEU A 574 11.54 4.94 -21.67
C LEU A 574 11.44 6.44 -22.03
N GLN A 575 12.11 7.32 -21.29
CA GLN A 575 12.21 8.73 -21.67
C GLN A 575 12.93 8.90 -23.02
N ARG A 576 13.97 8.11 -23.29
CA ARG A 576 14.67 8.09 -24.59
C ARG A 576 13.77 7.56 -25.72
N SER A 577 12.86 6.60 -25.49
CA SER A 577 11.89 6.17 -26.52
C SER A 577 10.76 7.17 -26.72
N ILE A 578 10.15 7.68 -25.65
CA ILE A 578 9.10 8.71 -25.71
C ILE A 578 9.61 10.00 -26.37
N SER A 579 10.89 10.36 -26.20
CA SER A 579 11.55 11.47 -26.92
C SER A 579 11.62 11.29 -28.46
N ARG A 580 11.31 10.11 -29.01
CA ARG A 580 11.54 9.76 -30.43
C ARG A 580 10.27 9.64 -31.27
N GLU A 581 9.07 9.47 -30.69
CA GLU A 581 7.89 8.99 -31.43
C GLU A 581 7.19 10.04 -32.34
N GLY A 582 7.63 11.29 -32.34
CA GLY A 582 7.06 12.37 -33.17
C GLY A 582 8.09 13.04 -34.09
N GLU A 583 8.36 14.32 -33.83
CA GLU A 583 9.03 15.26 -34.74
C GLU A 583 10.51 14.89 -35.05
N ASN A 584 11.18 14.21 -34.12
CA ASN A 584 12.61 13.87 -34.25
C ASN A 584 12.92 12.92 -35.42
N LEU A 585 11.98 12.06 -35.84
CA LEU A 585 12.23 11.08 -36.91
C LEU A 585 12.37 11.74 -38.29
N GLU A 586 11.63 12.81 -38.57
CA GLU A 586 11.72 13.51 -39.86
C GLU A 586 13.03 14.31 -39.95
N TYR A 587 13.39 15.01 -38.87
CA TYR A 587 14.70 15.68 -38.77
C TYR A 587 15.85 14.65 -38.92
N LEU A 588 15.80 13.55 -38.17
CA LEU A 588 16.82 12.49 -38.24
C LEU A 588 16.92 11.88 -39.65
N LYS A 589 15.80 11.58 -40.30
CA LYS A 589 15.73 11.10 -41.69
C LYS A 589 16.41 12.08 -42.66
N ASN A 590 16.12 13.38 -42.53
CA ASN A 590 16.72 14.42 -43.37
C ASN A 590 18.23 14.57 -43.12
N VAL A 591 18.69 14.53 -41.86
CA VAL A 591 20.12 14.57 -41.52
C VAL A 591 20.85 13.32 -41.98
N ILE A 592 20.26 12.13 -41.88
CA ILE A 592 20.85 10.87 -42.40
C ILE A 592 20.94 10.89 -43.93
N VAL A 593 19.89 11.33 -44.63
CA VAL A 593 19.91 11.48 -46.10
C VAL A 593 21.00 12.46 -46.54
N ASN A 594 21.16 13.59 -45.84
CA ASN A 594 22.23 14.54 -46.12
C ASN A 594 23.63 14.01 -45.74
N TYR A 595 23.75 13.23 -44.66
CA TYR A 595 25.00 12.55 -44.27
C TYR A 595 25.45 11.49 -45.28
N LEU A 596 24.52 10.83 -45.96
CA LEU A 596 24.79 9.88 -47.04
C LEU A 596 25.06 10.57 -48.40
N ARG A 597 24.52 11.78 -48.61
CA ARG A 597 24.66 12.54 -49.86
C ARG A 597 25.90 13.45 -49.90
N THR A 598 26.40 13.89 -48.73
CA THR A 598 27.53 14.83 -48.64
C THR A 598 28.88 14.10 -48.66
N PRO A 599 29.78 14.41 -49.62
CA PRO A 599 31.09 13.76 -49.71
C PRO A 599 32.12 14.29 -48.71
N ASN A 600 31.90 15.47 -48.12
CA ASN A 600 32.86 16.13 -47.25
C ASN A 600 32.96 15.44 -45.87
N PRO A 601 34.16 15.08 -45.39
CA PRO A 601 34.32 14.36 -44.12
C PRO A 601 33.96 15.23 -42.90
N SER A 602 34.30 16.52 -42.91
CA SER A 602 33.98 17.46 -41.82
C SER A 602 32.47 17.63 -41.66
N ASP A 603 31.75 17.84 -42.76
CA ASP A 603 30.30 18.02 -42.74
C ASP A 603 29.58 16.72 -42.33
N ARG A 604 30.08 15.56 -42.78
CA ARG A 604 29.66 14.25 -42.25
C ARG A 604 29.90 14.18 -40.74
N GLN A 605 31.03 14.63 -40.21
CA GLN A 605 31.31 14.60 -38.77
C GLN A 605 30.40 15.55 -37.96
N HIS A 606 30.03 16.71 -38.50
CA HIS A 606 29.04 17.60 -37.87
C HIS A 606 27.63 17.00 -37.88
N MET A 607 27.17 16.47 -39.02
CA MET A 607 25.88 15.76 -39.10
C MET A 607 25.85 14.49 -38.24
N LEU A 608 26.98 13.78 -38.09
CA LEU A 608 27.10 12.66 -37.18
C LEU A 608 26.88 13.08 -35.73
N ASN A 609 27.53 14.15 -35.26
CA ASN A 609 27.31 14.64 -33.89
C ASN A 609 25.84 15.04 -33.67
N ALA A 610 25.15 15.59 -34.67
CA ALA A 610 23.71 15.84 -34.61
C ALA A 610 22.88 14.54 -34.53
N ILE A 611 23.19 13.53 -35.33
CA ILE A 611 22.59 12.18 -35.26
C ILE A 611 22.78 11.57 -33.86
N CYS A 612 23.99 11.64 -33.30
CA CYS A 612 24.29 11.14 -31.95
C CYS A 612 23.49 11.85 -30.86
N ALA A 613 23.32 13.18 -30.97
CA ALA A 613 22.56 13.98 -30.02
C ALA A 613 21.05 13.67 -30.09
N VAL A 614 20.47 13.58 -31.29
CA VAL A 614 19.04 13.25 -31.50
C VAL A 614 18.74 11.82 -31.02
N LEU A 615 19.65 10.87 -31.26
CA LEU A 615 19.49 9.49 -30.80
C LEU A 615 19.82 9.30 -29.31
N LYS A 616 20.39 10.29 -28.61
CA LYS A 616 20.87 10.19 -27.22
C LYS A 616 21.80 8.98 -27.01
N PHE A 617 22.80 8.82 -27.89
CA PHE A 617 23.85 7.82 -27.68
C PHE A 617 24.69 8.16 -26.44
N THR A 618 25.14 7.13 -25.72
CA THR A 618 26.12 7.28 -24.64
C THR A 618 27.50 7.60 -25.19
N ASP A 619 28.36 8.27 -24.41
CA ASP A 619 29.70 8.66 -24.86
C ASP A 619 30.56 7.46 -25.32
N LYS A 620 30.33 6.28 -24.71
CA LYS A 620 30.96 5.01 -25.10
C LYS A 620 30.62 4.63 -26.55
N GLU A 621 29.35 4.74 -26.95
CA GLU A 621 28.88 4.45 -28.31
C GLU A 621 29.38 5.51 -29.30
N VAL A 622 29.29 6.78 -28.92
CA VAL A 622 29.77 7.90 -29.74
C VAL A 622 31.27 7.75 -30.05
N ASP A 623 32.08 7.33 -29.08
CA ASP A 623 33.51 7.11 -29.29
C ASP A 623 33.82 5.84 -30.10
N ILE A 624 33.00 4.80 -30.05
CA ILE A 624 33.10 3.65 -30.97
C ILE A 624 32.89 4.11 -32.42
N VAL A 625 31.85 4.90 -32.68
CA VAL A 625 31.55 5.41 -34.03
C VAL A 625 32.63 6.39 -34.51
N ARG A 626 33.13 7.28 -33.63
CA ARG A 626 34.26 8.18 -33.93
C ARG A 626 35.55 7.44 -34.24
N LYS A 627 35.83 6.29 -33.60
CA LYS A 627 37.02 5.47 -33.89
C LYS A 627 36.95 4.86 -35.29
N HIS A 628 35.80 4.29 -35.68
CA HIS A 628 35.60 3.73 -37.02
C HIS A 628 35.66 4.80 -38.13
N LEU A 629 35.14 6.01 -37.88
CA LEU A 629 35.24 7.12 -38.86
C LEU A 629 36.62 7.77 -38.95
N ARG A 630 37.58 7.39 -38.08
CA ARG A 630 38.96 7.87 -38.09
C ARG A 630 39.96 6.87 -38.68
N SER A 631 39.57 5.65 -39.04
CA SER A 631 40.44 4.70 -39.74
C SER A 631 40.48 5.01 -41.25
N PRO A 632 41.62 5.41 -41.83
CA PRO A 632 41.69 5.76 -43.25
C PRO A 632 42.01 4.52 -44.09
N THR A 633 40.99 3.94 -44.70
CA THR A 633 41.16 3.01 -45.83
C THR A 633 40.15 3.35 -46.92
N ASP A 634 40.66 3.71 -48.09
CA ASP A 634 39.86 3.91 -49.31
C ASP A 634 39.07 2.64 -49.66
N GLN A 635 37.85 2.81 -50.19
CA GLN A 635 37.71 2.78 -51.65
C GLN A 635 36.35 3.28 -52.13
N SER A 636 36.36 3.81 -53.35
CA SER A 636 35.18 4.24 -54.08
C SER A 636 34.35 3.05 -54.55
N ILE A 637 33.06 3.05 -54.23
CA ILE A 637 32.06 2.25 -54.94
C ILE A 637 31.09 3.23 -55.60
N PRO A 638 31.24 3.53 -56.91
CA PRO A 638 30.26 4.33 -57.63
C PRO A 638 28.96 3.55 -57.78
N PHE A 639 27.83 4.22 -57.54
CA PHE A 639 26.49 3.61 -57.58
C PHE A 639 26.10 3.25 -59.02
N ARG A 640 26.52 2.08 -59.51
CA ARG A 640 26.19 1.58 -60.86
C ARG A 640 24.72 1.17 -60.95
N SER A 641 23.94 2.12 -61.46
CA SER A 641 22.88 1.91 -62.44
C SER A 641 22.86 0.52 -63.12
N ILE A 642 21.70 -0.14 -63.05
CA ILE A 642 21.15 -1.13 -64.00
C ILE A 642 22.01 -2.38 -64.30
N GLU A 643 21.75 -3.48 -63.56
CA GLU A 643 21.28 -4.77 -64.12
C GLU A 643 21.03 -5.78 -62.96
N ALA A 644 19.76 -6.10 -62.66
CA ALA A 644 19.39 -7.14 -61.68
C ALA A 644 18.30 -8.12 -62.21
N THR A 645 17.88 -7.97 -63.46
CA THR A 645 16.73 -8.66 -64.07
C THR A 645 17.08 -10.03 -64.67
N LYS A 646 18.05 -10.76 -64.08
CA LYS A 646 18.72 -11.92 -64.72
C LYS A 646 19.01 -13.13 -63.83
N LEU A 647 18.50 -13.16 -62.60
CA LEU A 647 18.77 -14.25 -61.62
C LEU A 647 17.52 -14.92 -61.02
N MET A 648 16.34 -14.65 -61.59
CA MET A 648 15.04 -15.20 -61.13
C MET A 648 14.40 -16.20 -62.12
N CYS A 649 15.18 -16.92 -62.94
CA CYS A 649 14.64 -17.98 -63.79
C CYS A 649 15.70 -19.01 -64.27
N ARG A 650 15.96 -20.06 -63.47
CA ARG A 650 16.38 -21.44 -63.86
C ARG A 650 16.90 -22.26 -62.66
N TYR A 651 16.02 -23.00 -61.99
CA TYR A 651 15.97 -24.48 -62.07
C TYR A 651 15.09 -25.07 -60.95
N GLN A 652 14.05 -25.81 -61.32
CA GLN A 652 13.41 -26.79 -60.44
C GLN A 652 14.11 -28.14 -60.62
N LYS A 653 14.38 -28.86 -59.53
CA LYS A 653 14.01 -30.28 -59.32
C LYS A 653 14.50 -30.85 -57.97
N GLU A 654 13.51 -31.28 -57.19
CA GLU A 654 13.41 -32.33 -56.17
C GLU A 654 14.36 -33.57 -56.23
N PRO A 655 14.35 -34.50 -55.23
CA PRO A 655 13.79 -34.46 -53.85
C PRO A 655 14.70 -35.14 -52.76
N PHE A 656 14.09 -35.61 -51.65
CA PHE A 656 14.47 -36.78 -50.82
C PHE A 656 15.63 -36.65 -49.81
N LEU A 657 15.31 -36.59 -48.49
CA LEU A 657 15.30 -37.76 -47.60
C LEU A 657 14.77 -37.44 -46.18
N GLN A 658 14.52 -38.48 -45.37
CA GLN A 658 13.85 -38.44 -44.08
C GLN A 658 14.57 -39.36 -43.06
N GLU A 659 15.20 -38.78 -42.03
CA GLU A 659 15.73 -39.45 -40.82
C GLU A 659 16.17 -38.34 -39.83
N GLY A 660 16.18 -38.52 -38.50
CA GLY A 660 15.79 -39.67 -37.67
C GLY A 660 15.57 -39.25 -36.20
N LEU A 661 14.99 -40.14 -35.38
CA LEU A 661 14.61 -39.86 -33.98
C LEU A 661 15.82 -39.74 -33.03
N GLY A 662 15.68 -38.93 -31.98
CA GLY A 662 16.75 -38.67 -31.00
C GLY A 662 16.24 -38.32 -29.59
N THR A 663 15.42 -39.18 -28.99
CA THR A 663 14.91 -39.02 -27.62
C THR A 663 15.94 -39.46 -26.57
N SER A 664 16.40 -38.55 -25.71
CA SER A 664 17.19 -38.87 -24.52
C SER A 664 16.34 -38.77 -23.24
N VAL A 665 15.83 -39.92 -22.78
CA VAL A 665 15.32 -40.06 -21.40
C VAL A 665 16.51 -40.12 -20.46
N VAL A 666 16.52 -39.28 -19.42
CA VAL A 666 17.51 -39.36 -18.33
C VAL A 666 16.83 -39.93 -17.10
N SER A 667 17.08 -41.21 -16.85
CA SER A 667 16.79 -41.91 -15.60
C SER A 667 18.11 -42.51 -15.10
N GLY A 668 18.49 -42.22 -13.85
CA GLY A 668 19.71 -42.74 -13.23
C GLY A 668 19.49 -42.88 -11.73
N GLU A 669 19.42 -44.12 -11.27
CA GLU A 669 19.34 -44.50 -9.86
C GLU A 669 20.72 -44.96 -9.35
N GLU A 670 20.80 -45.20 -8.03
CA GLU A 670 21.97 -45.73 -7.28
C GLU A 670 23.20 -44.78 -7.22
N LYS A 671 23.71 -44.39 -6.04
CA LYS A 671 23.74 -45.06 -4.72
C LYS A 671 23.65 -44.10 -3.54
#